data_AF-A0A2Z4FKV9-F1
#
_entry.id   AF-A0A2Z4FKV9-F1
#
_cell.length_a   1.000
_cell.length_b   1.000
_cell.length_c   1.000
_cell.angle_alpha   90.00
_cell.angle_beta   90.00
_cell.angle_gamma   90.00
#
_symmetry.space_group_name_H-M   'P 1'
#
loop_
_entity.id
_entity.type
_entity.pdbx_description
1 polymer ?
#
loop_
_entity_poly.entity_id
_entity_poly.type
_entity_poly.pdbx_seq_one_letter_code
_entity_poly.pdbx_strand_id
1 'polypeptide(L)'
;MEDVSTIDGGGFEDSSGASDVSDASDASDASDVSDASDVSDASDVSDASDVSDASDVSDASDVSDASDVSDASDTSDAPDAGDASDVSDTTDTGDASDAGDVSVTGDSSGCALPVVDDIYVTNACLTAGSGARSAIIVEAQGQAYLTISMTTNAGDSLAVTPTGNSYYAYLDAPAATSVAPISVSIEAMDSCGEYGSIGDVTVDVAPPLNGNGAGAGGCQVGGHMRVKVLDGATLAPINDAYVMLGQSQVLNAYQEDLASTPNEANTARTNAQGVAEFLDFSDTLDGATTITAGAIGYAYSTLVEINASDIVLHLDKVQPNLPTETYTGALNHLPDGSLSEVKAGLMFDDINMEQLMDFNLDSILADSICYNANSWLSDFPLSDNIYIPQQWVGAIRVNEKKYTSIPLGHGAHNLLGIGGNVSAATVQSGSILDMLAGFAFKKIGVKSQVVGVSSGGGNNVNVGLSESLAANVTCSGSGAPADSNVFCMMMGDWDSAANPALAPGEGRLFLMGLGVEPEVGAGGTFALSNLTTVAASGPFAGIEYLAVSVASYFDADAAPSPDVAGGVSLIVKRDLGWGAGGGNLVFDDYLALQTLSRNGQTFSASAANAQPGAGAAGLADVRRTLLRQRVDRVYNVCGDDKISTTYRPLWTIHARGDQADFTLPTLPGGWPRAAYNGLLDPAATAENDALTWSHSMIKLGLLPGFDFDTIQLRQIPQSLTHVSSNAGNL
;
A
#
# COMPACT_ATOMS: atom_id res chain seq x y z
N MET A 1 -12.15 -5.23 -75.04
CA MET A 1 -11.78 -3.81 -75.16
C MET A 1 -11.13 -3.44 -73.83
N GLU A 2 -9.96 -4.02 -73.52
CA GLU A 2 -8.61 -3.76 -74.09
C GLU A 2 -7.97 -2.54 -73.40
N ASP A 3 -6.75 -2.54 -72.86
CA ASP A 3 -5.64 -3.53 -72.85
C ASP A 3 -5.10 -3.75 -71.41
N VAL A 4 -4.35 -4.81 -71.01
CA VAL A 4 -3.62 -5.93 -71.68
C VAL A 4 -2.18 -5.66 -72.16
N SER A 5 -1.20 -5.58 -71.24
CA SER A 5 0.22 -6.02 -71.42
C SER A 5 1.13 -5.68 -70.22
N THR A 6 2.30 -6.27 -69.97
CA THR A 6 2.79 -7.68 -70.06
C THR A 6 4.15 -7.82 -69.33
N ILE A 7 4.29 -8.80 -68.40
CA ILE A 7 5.45 -9.74 -68.26
C ILE A 7 6.80 -9.12 -67.75
N ASP A 8 7.70 -9.74 -66.96
CA ASP A 8 8.21 -11.13 -66.77
C ASP A 8 8.66 -11.32 -65.28
N GLY A 9 8.97 -12.50 -64.69
CA GLY A 9 9.01 -13.88 -65.21
C GLY A 9 9.79 -14.84 -64.28
N GLY A 10 9.27 -16.06 -64.08
CA GLY A 10 9.96 -17.20 -63.43
C GLY A 10 9.63 -17.44 -61.93
N GLY A 11 9.32 -18.66 -61.46
CA GLY A 11 9.03 -19.92 -62.16
C GLY A 11 9.16 -21.15 -61.24
N PHE A 12 8.14 -22.03 -61.26
CA PHE A 12 8.12 -23.51 -61.06
C PHE A 12 8.97 -24.17 -59.93
N GLU A 13 8.55 -25.24 -59.22
CA GLU A 13 7.36 -26.09 -59.30
C GLU A 13 7.12 -26.91 -58.00
N ASP A 14 5.95 -27.56 -57.99
CA ASP A 14 5.37 -28.58 -57.08
C ASP A 14 6.29 -29.57 -56.33
N SER A 15 5.92 -29.90 -55.08
CA SER A 15 6.00 -31.29 -54.59
C SER A 15 5.02 -31.59 -53.43
N SER A 16 4.18 -32.60 -53.65
CA SER A 16 3.58 -33.58 -52.71
C SER A 16 4.01 -33.57 -51.23
N GLY A 17 3.18 -33.96 -50.25
CA GLY A 17 1.94 -34.73 -50.32
C GLY A 17 2.03 -36.02 -49.50
N ALA A 18 1.32 -36.04 -48.36
CA ALA A 18 1.00 -37.19 -47.48
C ALA A 18 2.13 -37.91 -46.69
N SER A 19 1.92 -38.05 -45.38
CA SER A 19 1.97 -39.37 -44.70
C SER A 19 1.26 -39.31 -43.33
N ASP A 20 0.32 -40.23 -43.10
CA ASP A 20 -0.15 -40.61 -41.76
C ASP A 20 0.97 -41.25 -40.94
N VAL A 21 0.95 -41.07 -39.61
CA VAL A 21 1.21 -42.17 -38.66
C VAL A 21 0.23 -42.06 -37.48
N SER A 22 -0.42 -43.18 -37.18
CA SER A 22 -1.45 -43.34 -36.14
C SER A 22 -0.86 -43.76 -34.78
N ASP A 23 -1.67 -43.59 -33.73
CA ASP A 23 -1.77 -44.37 -32.49
C ASP A 23 -0.52 -44.99 -31.83
N ALA A 24 -0.33 -44.64 -30.55
CA ALA A 24 0.19 -45.54 -29.54
C ALA A 24 -0.62 -45.36 -28.23
N SER A 25 -1.47 -46.32 -27.91
CA SER A 25 -2.28 -46.36 -26.69
C SER A 25 -1.57 -47.09 -25.53
N ASP A 26 -1.93 -46.71 -24.31
CA ASP A 26 -1.86 -47.45 -23.03
C ASP A 26 -0.62 -48.25 -22.63
N ALA A 27 -0.09 -47.90 -21.44
CA ALA A 27 0.65 -48.81 -20.57
C ALA A 27 0.37 -48.55 -19.07
N SER A 28 -0.77 -49.07 -18.62
CA SER A 28 -1.02 -49.79 -17.35
C SER A 28 -0.54 -49.27 -15.98
N ASP A 29 -1.46 -49.38 -15.02
CA ASP A 29 -1.22 -49.33 -13.57
C ASP A 29 -0.07 -50.23 -13.07
N ALA A 30 0.59 -49.77 -11.98
CA ALA A 30 1.34 -50.62 -11.06
C ALA A 30 0.93 -50.30 -9.61
N SER A 31 0.42 -51.32 -8.93
CA SER A 31 -0.22 -51.32 -7.61
C SER A 31 0.70 -51.09 -6.40
N ASP A 32 0.09 -50.58 -5.34
CA ASP A 32 0.33 -50.79 -3.89
C ASP A 32 1.67 -51.37 -3.39
N VAL A 33 2.24 -50.68 -2.39
CA VAL A 33 3.01 -51.29 -1.31
C VAL A 33 2.49 -50.76 0.03
N SER A 34 2.11 -51.69 0.91
CA SER A 34 1.53 -51.41 2.24
C SER A 34 2.58 -51.33 3.35
N ASP A 35 2.12 -50.80 4.48
CA ASP A 35 2.58 -51.03 5.87
C ASP A 35 3.99 -50.59 6.30
N ALA A 36 4.00 -49.56 7.15
CA ALA A 36 4.86 -49.52 8.33
C ALA A 36 4.03 -49.01 9.52
N SER A 37 3.68 -49.92 10.44
CA SER A 37 2.94 -49.64 11.68
C SER A 37 3.84 -49.72 12.92
N ASP A 38 3.36 -49.09 14.00
CA ASP A 38 3.77 -49.23 15.41
C ASP A 38 5.18 -48.81 15.84
N VAL A 39 5.22 -47.69 16.59
CA VAL A 39 5.73 -47.72 17.97
C VAL A 39 4.74 -46.99 18.87
N SER A 40 4.31 -47.65 19.96
CA SER A 40 3.35 -47.12 20.94
C SER A 40 4.02 -46.79 22.28
N ASP A 41 3.30 -45.96 23.05
CA ASP A 41 3.29 -45.83 24.52
C ASP A 41 4.50 -45.29 25.29
N ALA A 42 4.24 -44.14 25.92
CA ALA A 42 4.54 -43.92 27.34
C ALA A 42 3.47 -43.02 28.01
N SER A 43 2.48 -43.64 28.64
CA SER A 43 1.70 -43.12 29.78
C SER A 43 2.60 -43.00 31.03
N ASP A 44 2.31 -42.32 32.14
CA ASP A 44 1.16 -41.59 32.70
C ASP A 44 1.73 -40.47 33.62
N VAL A 45 0.96 -39.41 33.95
CA VAL A 45 0.65 -39.01 35.35
C VAL A 45 -0.69 -38.23 35.36
N SER A 46 -1.57 -38.56 36.31
CA SER A 46 -2.93 -37.99 36.45
C SER A 46 -3.04 -36.93 37.58
N ASP A 47 -4.16 -36.21 37.54
CA ASP A 47 -4.91 -35.60 38.65
C ASP A 47 -4.31 -34.47 39.52
N ALA A 48 -4.99 -33.32 39.46
CA ALA A 48 -5.38 -32.55 40.64
C ALA A 48 -6.76 -31.90 40.41
N SER A 49 -7.66 -32.00 41.40
CA SER A 49 -9.07 -31.55 41.33
C SER A 49 -9.38 -30.48 42.39
N ASP A 50 -10.37 -29.62 42.09
CA ASP A 50 -11.25 -28.84 42.97
C ASP A 50 -10.81 -28.35 44.37
N VAL A 51 -10.83 -27.01 44.55
CA VAL A 51 -11.31 -26.27 45.75
C VAL A 51 -11.89 -24.93 45.22
N SER A 52 -13.21 -24.69 45.13
CA SER A 52 -14.23 -24.41 46.18
C SER A 52 -14.20 -23.01 46.83
N ASP A 53 -15.38 -22.38 46.95
CA ASP A 53 -15.65 -20.98 47.32
C ASP A 53 -15.37 -20.55 48.78
N ALA A 54 -15.14 -19.23 48.96
CA ALA A 54 -15.59 -18.41 50.10
C ALA A 54 -15.57 -16.91 49.67
N SER A 55 -16.68 -16.18 49.53
CA SER A 55 -17.67 -15.70 50.51
C SER A 55 -17.25 -14.45 51.32
N ASP A 56 -18.13 -13.43 51.27
CA ASP A 56 -18.05 -12.06 51.80
C ASP A 56 -17.56 -11.87 53.26
N VAL A 57 -16.91 -10.71 53.51
CA VAL A 57 -17.13 -9.89 54.73
C VAL A 57 -17.03 -8.37 54.43
N SER A 58 -18.21 -7.75 54.26
CA SER A 58 -18.71 -6.50 54.86
C SER A 58 -17.93 -5.16 54.91
N ASP A 59 -18.67 -4.10 54.57
CA ASP A 59 -18.51 -2.67 54.84
C ASP A 59 -18.02 -2.27 56.27
N ALA A 60 -17.40 -1.08 56.38
CA ALA A 60 -18.07 0.08 57.01
C ALA A 60 -17.26 1.42 57.04
N SER A 61 -17.98 2.51 56.75
CA SER A 61 -17.87 3.89 57.28
C SER A 61 -16.58 4.73 57.08
N ASP A 62 -16.53 5.82 56.30
CA ASP A 62 -17.29 7.10 56.31
C ASP A 62 -16.61 8.24 57.13
N VAL A 63 -16.91 9.50 56.75
CA VAL A 63 -16.76 10.78 57.50
C VAL A 63 -15.47 11.67 57.34
N SER A 64 -15.63 12.72 56.51
CA SER A 64 -15.26 14.15 56.70
C SER A 64 -13.86 14.78 56.41
N ASP A 65 -13.90 15.64 55.37
CA ASP A 65 -13.78 17.13 55.39
C ASP A 65 -12.46 17.91 55.59
N ALA A 66 -12.38 18.96 54.73
CA ALA A 66 -11.72 20.26 54.88
C ALA A 66 -10.17 20.33 54.74
N SER A 67 -9.57 21.39 54.16
CA SER A 67 -10.13 22.71 53.75
C SER A 67 -9.25 23.41 52.70
N ASP A 68 -9.87 24.24 51.85
CA ASP A 68 -9.20 25.32 51.08
C ASP A 68 -8.68 26.45 51.98
N VAL A 69 -7.51 27.02 51.66
CA VAL A 69 -7.10 28.43 51.89
C VAL A 69 -6.06 28.81 50.80
N SER A 70 -6.43 29.44 49.69
CA SER A 70 -6.49 30.90 49.42
C SER A 70 -5.17 31.61 49.04
N ASP A 71 -5.15 32.06 47.79
CA ASP A 71 -4.55 33.24 47.13
C ASP A 71 -3.61 34.26 47.83
N ALA A 72 -2.91 34.98 46.92
CA ALA A 72 -2.32 36.33 47.01
C ALA A 72 -0.85 36.42 47.50
N SER A 73 0.02 37.30 46.93
CA SER A 73 -0.17 38.41 45.97
C SER A 73 1.13 38.80 45.22
N ASP A 74 0.96 39.49 44.09
CA ASP A 74 1.99 40.10 43.22
C ASP A 74 3.00 41.07 43.87
N THR A 75 4.10 41.37 43.14
CA THR A 75 4.81 42.68 42.92
C THR A 75 6.32 42.44 42.65
N SER A 76 7.05 43.08 41.71
CA SER A 76 6.76 44.13 40.69
C SER A 76 7.74 44.05 39.49
N ASP A 77 7.29 44.56 38.33
CA ASP A 77 7.99 45.37 37.30
C ASP A 77 9.44 45.11 36.79
N ALA A 78 9.48 44.84 35.47
CA ALA A 78 10.38 45.20 34.35
C ALA A 78 11.40 46.37 34.52
N PRO A 79 12.43 46.58 33.64
CA PRO A 79 12.39 46.29 32.18
C PRO A 79 13.68 45.92 31.38
N ASP A 80 13.44 45.51 30.12
CA ASP A 80 14.20 45.64 28.85
C ASP A 80 15.73 45.81 28.81
N ALA A 81 16.40 45.00 27.97
CA ALA A 81 16.63 45.33 26.55
C ALA A 81 17.67 44.38 25.87
N GLY A 82 17.45 43.99 24.60
CA GLY A 82 18.50 43.42 23.75
C GLY A 82 18.02 42.48 22.64
N ASP A 83 17.81 43.00 21.43
CA ASP A 83 17.55 42.22 20.22
C ASP A 83 18.71 41.26 19.87
N ALA A 84 18.36 40.05 19.43
CA ALA A 84 19.13 39.31 18.42
C ALA A 84 18.16 38.39 17.65
N SER A 85 18.07 38.62 16.33
CA SER A 85 17.25 37.83 15.40
C SER A 85 17.98 36.60 14.86
N ASP A 86 17.20 35.70 14.27
CA ASP A 86 17.57 34.57 13.40
C ASP A 86 18.31 33.39 14.04
N VAL A 87 17.52 32.32 14.27
CA VAL A 87 17.98 30.93 14.30
C VAL A 87 17.47 30.26 13.04
N SER A 88 18.38 29.97 12.10
CA SER A 88 18.17 29.06 10.98
C SER A 88 19.52 28.52 10.51
N ASP A 89 19.97 27.42 11.13
CA ASP A 89 20.12 26.13 10.46
C ASP A 89 20.90 25.16 11.37
N THR A 90 20.36 23.96 11.51
CA THR A 90 20.96 22.85 12.26
C THR A 90 21.55 21.84 11.30
N THR A 91 22.86 21.64 11.36
CA THR A 91 23.55 20.48 10.77
C THR A 91 24.56 19.93 11.78
N ASP A 92 24.75 18.61 11.74
CA ASP A 92 25.63 17.77 12.58
C ASP A 92 25.37 17.72 14.09
N THR A 93 24.54 16.75 14.48
CA THR A 93 24.77 15.94 15.68
C THR A 93 25.68 14.77 15.29
N GLY A 94 26.98 14.87 15.54
CA GLY A 94 27.94 13.86 15.09
C GLY A 94 29.34 13.95 15.69
N ASP A 95 29.50 14.58 16.86
CA ASP A 95 30.80 14.57 17.55
C ASP A 95 30.60 14.63 19.08
N ALA A 96 30.75 13.47 19.73
CA ALA A 96 30.70 13.33 21.19
C ALA A 96 32.10 13.08 21.77
N SER A 97 33.11 13.77 21.23
CA SER A 97 34.48 13.76 21.73
C SER A 97 34.67 14.76 22.89
N ASP A 98 34.34 14.35 24.12
CA ASP A 98 35.18 14.54 25.32
C ASP A 98 34.55 13.84 26.54
N ALA A 99 35.15 12.73 26.96
CA ALA A 99 34.91 12.12 28.26
C ALA A 99 36.15 11.41 28.82
N GLY A 100 37.23 12.16 29.04
CA GLY A 100 38.12 11.89 30.19
C GLY A 100 39.53 11.39 29.90
N ASP A 101 40.48 12.32 30.00
CA ASP A 101 41.87 12.04 30.42
C ASP A 101 41.87 11.47 31.86
N VAL A 102 41.67 10.15 31.98
CA VAL A 102 41.84 9.43 33.25
C VAL A 102 43.32 9.12 33.44
N SER A 103 44.05 10.14 33.87
CA SER A 103 45.40 9.97 34.44
C SER A 103 45.33 9.18 35.76
N VAL A 104 45.33 7.84 35.67
CA VAL A 104 45.37 6.94 36.83
C VAL A 104 46.69 7.17 37.58
N THR A 105 46.57 7.69 38.80
CA THR A 105 47.70 7.95 39.69
C THR A 105 48.20 6.67 40.36
N GLY A 106 49.00 5.91 39.63
CA GLY A 106 50.05 5.04 40.15
C GLY A 106 49.64 3.77 40.90
N ASP A 107 49.90 2.62 40.27
CA ASP A 107 50.58 1.53 40.99
C ASP A 107 52.07 1.53 40.62
N SER A 108 52.86 0.86 41.46
CA SER A 108 54.30 0.78 41.53
C SER A 108 54.94 -0.22 40.54
N SER A 109 54.26 -0.49 39.42
CA SER A 109 54.78 -1.24 38.28
C SER A 109 55.05 -0.28 37.11
N GLY A 110 56.17 -0.46 36.40
CA GLY A 110 56.55 0.40 35.27
C GLY A 110 55.81 0.08 33.97
N CYS A 111 54.55 -0.35 34.10
CA CYS A 111 53.74 -0.90 33.03
C CYS A 111 52.87 0.20 32.41
N ALA A 112 52.77 0.22 31.09
CA ALA A 112 51.96 1.18 30.36
C ALA A 112 51.08 0.46 29.34
N LEU A 113 49.81 0.86 29.30
CA LEU A 113 48.90 0.53 28.19
C LEU A 113 49.37 1.25 26.91
N PRO A 114 48.99 0.73 25.73
CA PRO A 114 49.23 1.41 24.47
C PRO A 114 48.51 2.76 24.40
N VAL A 115 49.02 3.64 23.55
CA VAL A 115 48.23 4.78 23.06
C VAL A 115 47.34 4.26 21.92
N VAL A 116 46.05 4.51 22.07
CA VAL A 116 44.99 4.29 21.07
C VAL A 116 44.52 5.68 20.64
N ASP A 117 44.35 5.88 19.33
CA ASP A 117 43.90 7.16 18.77
C ASP A 117 42.37 7.23 18.75
N ASP A 118 41.70 6.15 18.31
CA ASP A 118 40.23 6.07 18.25
C ASP A 118 39.71 4.62 18.34
N ILE A 119 38.44 4.48 18.74
CA ILE A 119 37.68 3.23 18.81
C ILE A 119 36.26 3.48 18.32
N TYR A 120 35.87 2.87 17.20
CA TYR A 120 34.56 3.08 16.57
C TYR A 120 34.01 1.80 15.93
N VAL A 121 32.77 1.88 15.43
CA VAL A 121 32.08 0.81 14.69
C VAL A 121 31.61 1.31 13.34
N THR A 122 31.66 0.45 12.31
CA THR A 122 31.18 0.79 10.96
C THR A 122 29.66 0.95 10.88
N ASN A 123 28.92 0.38 11.84
CA ASN A 123 27.54 0.75 12.08
C ASN A 123 27.16 0.48 13.55
N ALA A 124 26.45 1.45 14.13
CA ALA A 124 26.09 1.48 15.55
C ALA A 124 24.84 0.65 15.89
N CYS A 125 24.15 0.10 14.89
CA CYS A 125 22.93 -0.68 15.08
C CYS A 125 22.87 -1.83 14.05
N LEU A 126 22.48 -3.03 14.51
CA LEU A 126 22.29 -4.22 13.66
C LEU A 126 20.84 -4.72 13.70
N THR A 127 20.26 -5.04 12.55
CA THR A 127 18.89 -5.58 12.48
C THR A 127 18.89 -7.09 12.74
N ALA A 128 18.26 -7.54 13.82
CA ALA A 128 18.29 -8.93 14.26
C ALA A 128 17.73 -9.92 13.21
N GLY A 129 18.39 -11.07 13.05
CA GLY A 129 18.00 -12.11 12.10
C GLY A 129 18.15 -11.72 10.64
N SER A 130 18.96 -10.70 10.33
CA SER A 130 19.52 -10.42 9.00
C SER A 130 20.95 -10.92 8.90
N GLY A 131 21.54 -10.93 7.71
CA GLY A 131 22.97 -11.10 7.50
C GLY A 131 23.81 -9.85 7.83
N ALA A 132 23.24 -8.85 8.50
CA ALA A 132 23.97 -7.62 8.86
C ALA A 132 25.19 -7.91 9.75
N ARG A 133 26.23 -7.13 9.52
CA ARG A 133 27.50 -7.21 10.24
C ARG A 133 28.09 -5.81 10.42
N SER A 134 28.57 -5.53 11.62
CA SER A 134 29.35 -4.34 11.95
C SER A 134 30.80 -4.75 12.19
N ALA A 135 31.76 -3.89 11.86
CA ALA A 135 33.16 -4.07 12.23
C ALA A 135 33.50 -3.09 13.37
N ILE A 136 34.07 -3.62 14.45
CA ILE A 136 34.64 -2.84 15.55
C ILE A 136 36.09 -2.56 15.19
N ILE A 137 36.50 -1.30 15.18
CA ILE A 137 37.82 -0.84 14.73
C ILE A 137 38.51 -0.10 15.87
N VAL A 138 39.78 -0.42 16.09
CA VAL A 138 40.68 0.27 17.02
C VAL A 138 41.88 0.79 16.23
N GLU A 139 42.10 2.10 16.24
CA GLU A 139 43.27 2.74 15.65
C GLU A 139 44.37 2.98 16.70
N ALA A 140 45.58 2.49 16.44
CA ALA A 140 46.72 2.64 17.36
C ALA A 140 47.99 3.01 16.59
N GLN A 141 48.07 4.25 16.08
CA GLN A 141 49.12 4.65 15.17
C GLN A 141 50.51 4.65 15.81
N GLY A 142 51.46 4.03 15.11
CA GLY A 142 52.85 3.90 15.55
C GLY A 142 53.12 2.75 16.55
N GLN A 143 52.10 2.00 16.99
CA GLN A 143 52.26 0.83 17.86
C GLN A 143 52.43 -0.45 17.04
N ALA A 144 53.69 -0.85 16.79
CA ALA A 144 53.97 -2.13 16.15
C ALA A 144 53.79 -3.30 17.15
N TYR A 145 52.96 -4.28 16.79
CA TYR A 145 52.68 -5.52 17.55
C TYR A 145 51.86 -5.34 18.84
N LEU A 146 50.75 -4.62 18.77
CA LEU A 146 49.76 -4.65 19.85
C LEU A 146 49.01 -5.98 19.86
N THR A 147 48.66 -6.48 21.05
CA THR A 147 47.73 -7.60 21.21
C THR A 147 46.45 -7.06 21.84
N ILE A 148 45.35 -7.11 21.08
CA ILE A 148 44.01 -6.70 21.52
C ILE A 148 43.15 -7.94 21.71
N SER A 149 42.35 -7.94 22.77
CA SER A 149 41.26 -8.87 23.02
C SER A 149 39.94 -8.11 22.93
N MET A 150 38.95 -8.69 22.26
CA MET A 150 37.59 -8.14 22.18
C MET A 150 36.61 -9.21 22.66
N THR A 151 35.78 -8.90 23.64
CA THR A 151 34.83 -9.86 24.24
C THR A 151 33.44 -9.26 24.37
N THR A 152 32.40 -9.97 23.90
CA THR A 152 31.01 -9.52 24.00
C THR A 152 30.48 -9.63 25.43
N ASN A 153 29.39 -8.92 25.74
CA ASN A 153 28.62 -9.05 26.97
C ASN A 153 28.02 -10.47 27.19
N ALA A 154 27.93 -11.30 26.15
CA ALA A 154 27.59 -12.72 26.24
C ALA A 154 28.79 -13.61 26.63
N GLY A 155 30.01 -13.07 26.59
CA GLY A 155 31.25 -13.78 26.87
C GLY A 155 31.95 -14.36 25.64
N ASP A 156 31.51 -14.02 24.43
CA ASP A 156 32.10 -14.51 23.18
C ASP A 156 33.36 -13.69 22.84
N SER A 157 34.48 -14.37 22.60
CA SER A 157 35.71 -13.73 22.15
C SER A 157 35.71 -13.57 20.64
N LEU A 158 35.86 -12.33 20.17
CA LEU A 158 35.86 -11.99 18.74
C LEU A 158 37.26 -12.17 18.13
N ALA A 159 37.30 -12.59 16.86
CA ALA A 159 38.54 -12.80 16.14
C ALA A 159 39.13 -11.47 15.64
N VAL A 160 40.10 -10.92 16.39
CA VAL A 160 40.77 -9.66 16.03
C VAL A 160 41.81 -9.85 14.92
N THR A 161 41.71 -9.05 13.85
CA THR A 161 42.58 -9.04 12.69
C THR A 161 43.39 -7.73 12.62
N PRO A 162 44.74 -7.79 12.69
CA PRO A 162 45.60 -6.60 12.60
C PRO A 162 45.88 -6.21 11.14
N THR A 163 45.66 -4.93 10.81
CA THR A 163 45.80 -4.39 9.45
C THR A 163 46.54 -3.04 9.49
N GLY A 164 47.87 -3.09 9.37
CA GLY A 164 48.71 -1.90 9.46
C GLY A 164 48.74 -1.35 10.90
N ASN A 165 48.15 -0.17 11.12
CA ASN A 165 48.02 0.47 12.43
C ASN A 165 46.63 0.28 13.07
N SER A 166 45.70 -0.37 12.38
CA SER A 166 44.33 -0.58 12.84
C SER A 166 44.07 -2.06 13.11
N TYR A 167 43.22 -2.35 14.09
CA TYR A 167 42.84 -3.70 14.49
C TYR A 167 41.31 -3.77 14.43
N TYR A 168 40.77 -4.82 13.80
CA TYR A 168 39.32 -4.95 13.70
C TYR A 168 38.81 -6.35 14.06
N ALA A 169 37.55 -6.42 14.49
CA ALA A 169 36.82 -7.67 14.59
C ALA A 169 35.38 -7.47 14.09
N TYR A 170 34.81 -8.52 13.50
CA TYR A 170 33.43 -8.51 13.03
C TYR A 170 32.45 -8.91 14.13
N LEU A 171 31.29 -8.26 14.12
CA LEU A 171 30.14 -8.56 14.95
C LEU A 171 28.93 -8.80 14.04
N ASP A 172 28.43 -10.04 14.05
CA ASP A 172 27.24 -10.44 13.29
C ASP A 172 25.95 -10.07 14.04
N ALA A 173 24.88 -9.75 13.30
CA ALA A 173 23.56 -9.55 13.88
C ALA A 173 23.07 -10.83 14.61
N PRO A 174 22.46 -10.68 15.81
CA PRO A 174 22.01 -11.85 16.56
C PRO A 174 20.75 -12.45 15.94
N ALA A 175 20.34 -13.64 16.39
CA ALA A 175 19.11 -14.28 15.92
C ALA A 175 17.87 -13.38 16.11
N ALA A 176 16.87 -13.50 15.22
CA ALA A 176 15.70 -12.62 15.07
C ALA A 176 14.88 -12.34 16.36
N THR A 177 15.03 -13.15 17.41
CA THR A 177 14.35 -12.98 18.70
C THR A 177 15.13 -12.15 19.72
N SER A 178 16.38 -11.78 19.43
CA SER A 178 17.24 -10.99 20.32
C SER A 178 17.29 -9.54 19.85
N VAL A 179 16.87 -8.63 20.72
CA VAL A 179 16.96 -7.16 20.54
C VAL A 179 17.74 -6.49 21.68
N ALA A 180 18.57 -7.27 22.38
CA ALA A 180 19.46 -6.74 23.41
C ALA A 180 20.69 -6.10 22.74
N PRO A 181 21.10 -4.88 23.12
CA PRO A 181 22.34 -4.29 22.65
C PRO A 181 23.54 -5.16 22.98
N ILE A 182 24.51 -5.20 22.07
CA ILE A 182 25.75 -5.95 22.21
C ILE A 182 26.83 -4.97 22.64
N SER A 183 27.21 -5.02 23.92
CA SER A 183 28.42 -4.34 24.39
C SER A 183 29.63 -5.24 24.18
N VAL A 184 30.72 -4.69 23.69
CA VAL A 184 32.01 -5.37 23.50
C VAL A 184 33.07 -4.62 24.29
N SER A 185 33.69 -5.33 25.22
CA SER A 185 34.82 -4.81 25.99
C SER A 185 36.12 -5.08 25.27
N ILE A 186 36.98 -4.06 25.21
CA ILE A 186 38.21 -4.04 24.42
C ILE A 186 39.37 -3.85 25.37
N GLU A 187 40.23 -4.87 25.44
CA GLU A 187 41.41 -4.89 26.29
C GLU A 187 42.67 -4.98 25.44
N ALA A 188 43.73 -4.28 25.85
CA ALA A 188 45.05 -4.41 25.24
C ALA A 188 46.05 -4.94 26.26
N MET A 189 47.00 -5.74 25.77
CA MET A 189 48.13 -6.23 26.55
C MET A 189 49.12 -5.08 26.81
N ASP A 190 49.40 -4.81 28.08
CA ASP A 190 50.32 -3.77 28.52
C ASP A 190 51.80 -4.15 28.31
N SER A 191 52.71 -3.21 28.60
CA SER A 191 54.16 -3.44 28.47
C SER A 191 54.76 -4.48 29.44
N CYS A 192 53.95 -5.05 30.34
CA CYS A 192 54.32 -6.08 31.32
C CYS A 192 53.69 -7.45 31.00
N GLY A 193 52.69 -7.48 30.12
CA GLY A 193 52.01 -8.68 29.64
C GLY A 193 50.69 -9.00 30.33
N GLU A 194 50.08 -8.04 31.02
CA GLU A 194 48.72 -8.14 31.56
C GLU A 194 47.74 -7.38 30.65
N TYR A 195 46.48 -7.84 30.56
CA TYR A 195 45.44 -7.13 29.80
C TYR A 195 44.81 -6.04 30.66
N GLY A 196 44.63 -4.86 30.09
CA GLY A 196 43.83 -3.78 30.66
C GLY A 196 42.86 -3.20 29.64
N SER A 197 41.69 -2.77 30.10
CA SER A 197 40.67 -2.13 29.26
C SER A 197 41.23 -0.84 28.63
N ILE A 198 41.00 -0.70 27.33
CA ILE A 198 41.28 0.50 26.53
C ILE A 198 40.00 1.18 26.02
N GLY A 199 38.85 0.51 26.14
CA GLY A 199 37.54 1.07 25.82
C GLY A 199 36.46 -0.01 25.79
N ASP A 200 35.20 0.42 25.71
CA ASP A 200 34.04 -0.42 25.47
C ASP A 200 33.22 0.21 24.33
N VAL A 201 32.64 -0.60 23.45
CA VAL A 201 31.70 -0.15 22.42
C VAL A 201 30.36 -0.85 22.62
N THR A 202 29.24 -0.17 22.31
CA THR A 202 27.92 -0.81 22.27
C THR A 202 27.31 -0.65 20.88
N VAL A 203 26.79 -1.75 20.36
CA VAL A 203 26.03 -1.81 19.10
C VAL A 203 24.59 -2.16 19.46
N ASP A 204 23.65 -1.27 19.11
CA ASP A 204 22.23 -1.49 19.32
C ASP A 204 21.69 -2.58 18.39
N VAL A 205 20.55 -3.16 18.75
CA VAL A 205 19.93 -4.23 17.95
C VAL A 205 18.45 -3.93 17.72
N ALA A 206 18.09 -3.62 16.48
CA ALA A 206 16.72 -3.40 16.09
C ALA A 206 16.00 -4.72 15.75
N PRO A 207 14.69 -4.85 16.03
CA PRO A 207 13.91 -5.97 15.51
C PRO A 207 13.85 -5.93 13.97
N PRO A 208 13.83 -7.09 13.29
CA PRO A 208 13.58 -7.14 11.86
C PRO A 208 12.15 -6.66 11.52
N LEU A 209 11.94 -6.27 10.26
CA LEU A 209 10.62 -5.99 9.75
C LEU A 209 9.78 -7.27 9.72
N ASN A 210 8.99 -7.47 10.77
CA ASN A 210 8.24 -8.69 10.99
C ASN A 210 7.00 -8.79 10.09
N GLY A 211 6.92 -9.85 9.30
CA GLY A 211 5.70 -10.29 8.62
C GLY A 211 5.69 -10.12 7.10
N ASN A 212 4.49 -10.26 6.53
CA ASN A 212 4.24 -10.17 5.08
C ASN A 212 3.71 -8.78 4.69
N GLY A 213 4.11 -7.74 5.42
CA GLY A 213 3.90 -6.35 5.04
C GLY A 213 5.11 -5.87 4.24
N ALA A 214 4.87 -5.36 3.03
CA ALA A 214 5.87 -4.50 2.39
C ALA A 214 6.10 -3.26 3.26
N GLY A 215 7.29 -2.67 3.21
CA GLY A 215 7.68 -1.59 4.11
C GLY A 215 9.18 -1.49 4.33
N ALA A 216 9.53 -0.75 5.38
CA ALA A 216 10.88 -0.47 5.85
C ALA A 216 10.96 -0.57 7.37
N GLY A 217 12.15 -0.84 7.91
CA GLY A 217 12.42 -0.81 9.34
C GLY A 217 13.81 -1.36 9.69
N GLY A 218 13.95 -1.82 10.93
CA GLY A 218 15.26 -2.15 11.49
C GLY A 218 16.03 -0.90 11.90
N CYS A 219 17.34 -0.95 11.78
CA CYS A 219 18.24 0.20 12.00
C CYS A 219 18.23 1.18 10.82
N GLN A 220 18.75 2.40 11.01
CA GLN A 220 19.10 3.31 9.91
C GLN A 220 20.15 2.67 8.97
N VAL A 221 20.29 3.20 7.75
CA VAL A 221 21.30 2.75 6.79
C VAL A 221 22.67 3.24 7.24
N GLY A 222 23.56 2.29 7.49
CA GLY A 222 25.00 2.51 7.60
C GLY A 222 25.70 1.19 7.31
N GLY A 223 26.41 1.09 6.18
CA GLY A 223 27.21 -0.06 5.76
C GLY A 223 26.47 -1.39 5.51
N HIS A 224 25.17 -1.51 5.77
CA HIS A 224 24.39 -2.71 5.48
C HIS A 224 22.96 -2.39 5.06
N MET A 225 22.44 -3.16 4.09
CA MET A 225 21.02 -3.19 3.76
C MET A 225 20.56 -4.59 3.33
N ARG A 226 19.43 -5.04 3.90
CA ARG A 226 18.68 -6.22 3.46
C ARG A 226 17.42 -5.82 2.72
N VAL A 227 17.21 -6.39 1.53
CA VAL A 227 15.99 -6.19 0.73
C VAL A 227 15.35 -7.54 0.43
N LYS A 228 14.12 -7.72 0.89
CA LYS A 228 13.30 -8.90 0.64
C LYS A 228 12.22 -8.59 -0.40
N VAL A 229 12.02 -9.48 -1.36
CA VAL A 229 11.09 -9.30 -2.49
C VAL A 229 10.05 -10.43 -2.50
N LEU A 230 8.76 -10.05 -2.45
CA LEU A 230 7.62 -10.96 -2.39
C LEU A 230 6.64 -10.71 -3.56
N ASP A 231 5.89 -11.73 -3.94
CA ASP A 231 4.71 -11.61 -4.82
C ASP A 231 3.58 -10.89 -4.06
N GLY A 232 3.07 -9.79 -4.61
CA GLY A 232 2.15 -8.89 -3.89
C GLY A 232 0.82 -9.53 -3.48
N ALA A 233 0.36 -10.57 -4.18
CA ALA A 233 -0.93 -11.24 -3.93
C ALA A 233 -0.79 -12.46 -3.01
N THR A 234 0.24 -13.27 -3.20
CA THR A 234 0.46 -14.54 -2.49
C THR A 234 1.45 -14.42 -1.33
N LEU A 235 2.23 -13.34 -1.29
CA LEU A 235 3.27 -13.06 -0.28
C LEU A 235 4.40 -14.09 -0.30
N ALA A 236 4.44 -14.93 -1.34
CA ALA A 236 5.50 -15.90 -1.56
C ALA A 236 6.79 -15.19 -1.97
N PRO A 237 7.97 -15.63 -1.49
CA PRO A 237 9.23 -15.06 -1.90
C PRO A 237 9.50 -15.23 -3.40
N ILE A 238 9.95 -14.15 -4.05
CA ILE A 238 10.37 -14.20 -5.46
C ILE A 238 11.88 -14.48 -5.49
N ASN A 239 12.24 -15.70 -5.88
CA ASN A 239 13.63 -16.10 -6.15
C ASN A 239 14.13 -15.49 -7.48
N ASP A 240 15.41 -15.12 -7.54
CA ASP A 240 16.09 -14.51 -8.70
C ASP A 240 15.47 -13.17 -9.16
N ALA A 241 14.76 -12.47 -8.26
CA ALA A 241 14.33 -11.09 -8.45
C ALA A 241 15.55 -10.16 -8.42
N TYR A 242 15.50 -9.10 -9.21
CA TYR A 242 16.57 -8.11 -9.32
C TYR A 242 16.34 -6.99 -8.30
N VAL A 243 17.39 -6.55 -7.62
CA VAL A 243 17.38 -5.43 -6.68
C VAL A 243 18.55 -4.49 -6.98
N MET A 244 18.32 -3.17 -6.90
CA MET A 244 19.32 -2.12 -7.07
C MET A 244 19.16 -1.04 -6.01
N LEU A 245 20.29 -0.58 -5.47
CA LEU A 245 20.38 0.58 -4.59
C LEU A 245 20.88 1.80 -5.38
N GLY A 246 20.30 2.98 -5.14
CA GLY A 246 20.59 4.21 -5.87
C GLY A 246 19.94 4.29 -7.27
N GLN A 247 20.47 5.21 -8.08
CA GLN A 247 19.82 5.69 -9.32
C GLN A 247 20.33 5.04 -10.61
N SER A 248 21.43 4.28 -10.57
CA SER A 248 22.04 3.61 -11.74
C SER A 248 23.04 2.54 -11.30
N GLN A 249 23.44 1.64 -12.21
CA GLN A 249 24.40 0.58 -11.87
C GLN A 249 25.82 1.11 -11.61
N VAL A 250 26.42 0.65 -10.51
CA VAL A 250 27.83 0.79 -10.16
C VAL A 250 28.35 -0.60 -9.79
N LEU A 251 29.30 -1.14 -10.58
CA LEU A 251 29.73 -2.54 -10.48
C LEU A 251 30.72 -2.83 -9.33
N ASN A 252 31.43 -1.80 -8.86
CA ASN A 252 32.36 -1.85 -7.74
C ASN A 252 31.97 -0.73 -6.77
N ALA A 253 30.72 -0.76 -6.31
CA ALA A 253 30.12 0.25 -5.45
C ALA A 253 30.57 0.08 -4.00
N TYR A 254 30.63 -1.17 -3.55
CA TYR A 254 30.74 -1.53 -2.14
C TYR A 254 31.92 -2.45 -1.86
N GLN A 255 32.35 -2.43 -0.60
CA GLN A 255 33.50 -3.18 -0.12
C GLN A 255 33.04 -4.28 0.85
N GLU A 256 33.18 -5.56 0.46
CA GLU A 256 32.66 -6.72 1.22
C GLU A 256 33.41 -6.99 2.54
N ASP A 257 34.65 -6.51 2.68
CA ASP A 257 35.55 -6.79 3.80
C ASP A 257 36.36 -5.53 4.17
N LEU A 258 36.76 -5.37 5.43
CA LEU A 258 37.62 -4.25 5.84
C LEU A 258 39.00 -4.34 5.14
N ALA A 259 39.40 -3.25 4.48
CA ALA A 259 40.61 -3.12 3.66
C ALA A 259 40.68 -4.00 2.40
N SER A 260 39.56 -4.56 1.92
CA SER A 260 39.48 -5.07 0.54
C SER A 260 39.36 -3.92 -0.47
N THR A 261 39.53 -4.19 -1.77
CA THR A 261 39.17 -3.22 -2.82
C THR A 261 37.70 -3.42 -3.20
N PRO A 262 36.90 -2.35 -3.41
CA PRO A 262 35.50 -2.47 -3.81
C PRO A 262 35.31 -3.46 -4.96
N ASN A 263 34.50 -4.48 -4.69
CA ASN A 263 34.28 -5.66 -5.51
C ASN A 263 32.79 -5.95 -5.75
N GLU A 264 31.92 -5.41 -4.89
CA GLU A 264 30.48 -5.65 -4.94
C GLU A 264 29.74 -4.53 -5.66
N ALA A 265 28.69 -4.92 -6.38
CA ALA A 265 27.85 -3.99 -7.12
C ALA A 265 26.71 -3.48 -6.24
N ASN A 266 26.19 -2.29 -6.55
CA ASN A 266 24.92 -1.82 -6.00
C ASN A 266 23.69 -2.55 -6.58
N THR A 267 23.88 -3.72 -7.18
CA THR A 267 22.85 -4.57 -7.78
C THR A 267 23.03 -6.02 -7.35
N ALA A 268 21.98 -6.63 -6.80
CA ALA A 268 21.98 -8.02 -6.35
C ALA A 268 20.78 -8.78 -6.95
N ARG A 269 20.80 -10.11 -6.82
CA ARG A 269 19.62 -10.95 -7.08
C ARG A 269 19.22 -11.73 -5.85
N THR A 270 17.92 -11.90 -5.66
CA THR A 270 17.36 -12.54 -4.47
C THR A 270 17.55 -14.05 -4.48
N ASN A 271 17.79 -14.61 -3.29
CA ASN A 271 17.86 -16.04 -3.05
C ASN A 271 16.46 -16.71 -2.99
N ALA A 272 16.41 -18.01 -2.66
CA ALA A 272 15.16 -18.79 -2.58
C ALA A 272 14.18 -18.28 -1.51
N GLN A 273 14.65 -17.52 -0.54
CA GLN A 273 13.88 -16.84 0.51
C GLN A 273 13.45 -15.42 0.10
N GLY A 274 13.73 -15.02 -1.15
CA GLY A 274 13.43 -13.71 -1.71
C GLY A 274 14.33 -12.60 -1.19
N VAL A 275 15.46 -12.92 -0.56
CA VAL A 275 16.34 -11.93 0.10
C VAL A 275 17.56 -11.63 -0.77
N ALA A 276 17.87 -10.34 -0.91
CA ALA A 276 19.15 -9.81 -1.35
C ALA A 276 19.77 -9.01 -0.20
N GLU A 277 21.08 -9.13 -0.01
CA GLU A 277 21.83 -8.43 1.05
C GLU A 277 22.94 -7.62 0.39
N PHE A 278 23.16 -6.42 0.91
CA PHE A 278 24.19 -5.48 0.50
C PHE A 278 25.03 -5.15 1.73
N LEU A 279 26.34 -5.31 1.60
CA LEU A 279 27.34 -5.04 2.62
C LEU A 279 28.33 -4.04 2.04
N ASP A 280 28.63 -3.01 2.80
CA ASP A 280 29.63 -2.01 2.48
C ASP A 280 30.39 -1.62 3.75
N PHE A 281 31.66 -2.00 3.81
CA PHE A 281 32.58 -1.54 4.85
C PHE A 281 33.31 -0.25 4.44
N SER A 282 32.78 0.47 3.45
CA SER A 282 33.11 1.87 3.13
C SER A 282 31.92 2.79 3.44
N ASP A 283 32.16 4.10 3.42
CA ASP A 283 31.15 5.12 3.71
C ASP A 283 30.20 5.39 2.51
N THR A 284 30.02 4.43 1.59
CA THR A 284 29.25 4.62 0.34
C THR A 284 27.77 4.23 0.50
N LEU A 285 27.48 3.21 1.31
CA LEU A 285 26.13 2.86 1.77
C LEU A 285 25.83 3.50 3.13
N ASP A 286 25.90 4.82 3.21
CA ASP A 286 25.57 5.60 4.41
C ASP A 286 24.37 6.52 4.15
N GLY A 287 23.38 6.48 5.04
CA GLY A 287 22.16 7.30 4.96
C GLY A 287 21.13 6.89 3.88
N ALA A 288 20.17 7.80 3.65
CA ALA A 288 18.97 7.53 2.88
C ALA A 288 19.26 7.21 1.40
N THR A 289 18.64 6.15 0.86
CA THR A 289 18.88 5.71 -0.52
C THR A 289 17.59 5.34 -1.26
N THR A 290 17.67 5.28 -2.60
CA THR A 290 16.58 4.77 -3.44
C THR A 290 16.74 3.27 -3.63
N ILE A 291 15.68 2.49 -3.50
CA ILE A 291 15.70 1.02 -3.66
C ILE A 291 14.71 0.65 -4.74
N THR A 292 15.15 -0.11 -5.74
CA THR A 292 14.26 -0.60 -6.82
C THR A 292 14.39 -2.10 -6.98
N ALA A 293 13.26 -2.80 -7.00
CA ALA A 293 13.18 -4.23 -7.27
C ALA A 293 12.23 -4.56 -8.42
N GLY A 294 12.55 -5.63 -9.16
CA GLY A 294 11.72 -6.12 -10.25
C GLY A 294 12.02 -7.57 -10.65
N ALA A 295 11.06 -8.22 -11.31
CA ALA A 295 11.16 -9.61 -11.72
C ALA A 295 10.41 -9.87 -13.03
N ILE A 296 10.74 -10.96 -13.73
CA ILE A 296 10.09 -11.32 -15.00
C ILE A 296 8.61 -11.61 -14.76
N GLY A 297 7.73 -10.90 -15.48
CA GLY A 297 6.27 -10.98 -15.33
C GLY A 297 5.67 -10.00 -14.32
N TYR A 298 6.50 -9.34 -13.52
CA TYR A 298 6.09 -8.41 -12.47
C TYR A 298 6.33 -6.93 -12.85
N ALA A 299 5.57 -6.05 -12.21
CA ALA A 299 5.77 -4.63 -12.19
C ALA A 299 6.98 -4.31 -11.28
N TYR A 300 7.63 -3.19 -11.55
CA TYR A 300 8.69 -2.66 -10.69
C TYR A 300 8.11 -2.07 -9.40
N SER A 301 8.85 -2.16 -8.30
CA SER A 301 8.55 -1.45 -7.05
C SER A 301 9.76 -0.66 -6.58
N THR A 302 9.55 0.59 -6.16
CA THR A 302 10.61 1.49 -5.68
C THR A 302 10.22 2.16 -4.36
N LEU A 303 11.18 2.26 -3.44
CA LEU A 303 11.16 3.21 -2.33
C LEU A 303 12.20 4.29 -2.58
N VAL A 304 11.84 5.56 -2.39
CA VAL A 304 12.71 6.72 -2.62
C VAL A 304 13.18 7.29 -1.29
N GLU A 305 14.48 7.53 -1.16
CA GLU A 305 15.13 8.14 0.00
C GLU A 305 14.72 7.52 1.34
N ILE A 306 14.77 6.19 1.41
CA ILE A 306 14.52 5.42 2.64
C ILE A 306 15.82 5.28 3.44
N ASN A 307 15.76 5.60 4.74
CA ASN A 307 16.86 5.44 5.68
C ASN A 307 16.61 4.25 6.63
N ALA A 308 16.46 3.05 6.05
CA ALA A 308 16.25 1.82 6.78
C ALA A 308 17.06 0.64 6.21
N SER A 309 17.65 -0.14 7.11
CA SER A 309 18.53 -1.28 6.80
C SER A 309 17.81 -2.60 6.50
N ASP A 310 16.49 -2.67 6.72
CA ASP A 310 15.67 -3.86 6.43
C ASP A 310 14.37 -3.48 5.71
N ILE A 311 14.20 -4.01 4.51
CA ILE A 311 13.20 -3.55 3.54
C ILE A 311 12.45 -4.75 2.96
N VAL A 312 11.12 -4.64 2.84
CA VAL A 312 10.28 -5.63 2.16
C VAL A 312 9.54 -4.95 1.01
N LEU A 313 9.78 -5.40 -0.22
CA LEU A 313 9.09 -4.92 -1.42
C LEU A 313 8.13 -5.99 -1.95
N HIS A 314 6.90 -5.59 -2.27
CA HIS A 314 5.96 -6.42 -3.01
C HIS A 314 6.02 -6.06 -4.49
N LEU A 315 5.99 -7.07 -5.36
CA LEU A 315 5.84 -6.88 -6.80
C LEU A 315 4.50 -7.42 -7.28
N ASP A 316 3.73 -6.58 -7.97
CA ASP A 316 2.47 -6.96 -8.60
C ASP A 316 2.70 -7.60 -9.97
N LYS A 317 1.80 -8.48 -10.43
CA LYS A 317 1.88 -9.04 -11.78
C LYS A 317 1.39 -8.02 -12.80
N VAL A 318 2.13 -7.82 -13.90
CA VAL A 318 1.74 -6.85 -14.95
C VAL A 318 0.50 -7.29 -15.73
N GLN A 319 0.33 -8.60 -15.89
CA GLN A 319 -0.87 -9.20 -16.43
C GLN A 319 -1.33 -10.28 -15.45
N PRO A 320 -2.10 -9.90 -14.41
CA PRO A 320 -2.77 -10.87 -13.57
C PRO A 320 -3.92 -11.46 -14.40
N ASN A 321 -3.60 -12.47 -15.22
CA ASN A 321 -4.60 -13.35 -15.83
C ASN A 321 -5.17 -14.27 -14.73
N LEU A 322 -5.80 -13.65 -13.73
CA LEU A 322 -6.74 -14.34 -12.87
C LEU A 322 -7.90 -14.75 -13.78
N PRO A 323 -8.31 -16.03 -13.79
CA PRO A 323 -9.52 -16.40 -14.49
C PRO A 323 -10.67 -15.64 -13.83
N THR A 324 -11.46 -14.94 -14.64
CA THR A 324 -12.62 -14.18 -14.19
C THR A 324 -13.90 -14.78 -14.75
N GLU A 325 -14.96 -14.74 -13.95
CA GLU A 325 -16.31 -15.13 -14.38
C GLU A 325 -17.26 -13.95 -14.20
N THR A 326 -18.22 -13.80 -15.12
CA THR A 326 -19.33 -12.84 -14.99
C THR A 326 -20.61 -13.56 -14.60
N TYR A 327 -21.40 -12.90 -13.74
CA TYR A 327 -22.66 -13.41 -13.22
C TYR A 327 -23.80 -12.49 -13.59
N THR A 328 -24.78 -13.03 -14.31
CA THR A 328 -26.02 -12.34 -14.66
C THR A 328 -27.07 -12.50 -13.57
N GLY A 329 -28.08 -11.63 -13.50
CA GLY A 329 -29.05 -11.73 -12.43
C GLY A 329 -30.22 -10.75 -12.39
N ALA A 330 -31.06 -10.93 -11.39
CA ALA A 330 -32.17 -10.05 -11.05
C ALA A 330 -32.16 -9.66 -9.56
N LEU A 331 -32.60 -8.44 -9.24
CA LEU A 331 -32.83 -8.00 -7.87
C LEU A 331 -34.30 -8.23 -7.47
N ASN A 332 -34.52 -9.15 -6.55
CA ASN A 332 -35.85 -9.49 -6.05
C ASN A 332 -36.28 -8.57 -4.91
N HIS A 333 -37.59 -8.33 -4.79
CA HIS A 333 -38.21 -7.54 -3.71
C HIS A 333 -37.83 -6.05 -3.67
N LEU A 334 -37.50 -5.47 -4.83
CA LEU A 334 -37.39 -4.01 -5.03
C LEU A 334 -38.57 -3.25 -4.41
N PRO A 335 -38.33 -2.03 -3.88
CA PRO A 335 -39.36 -1.20 -3.26
C PRO A 335 -40.51 -0.88 -4.23
N ASP A 336 -41.65 -0.50 -3.67
CA ASP A 336 -42.73 0.10 -4.46
C ASP A 336 -42.44 1.58 -4.77
N GLY A 337 -42.93 2.02 -5.93
CA GLY A 337 -42.74 3.37 -6.43
C GLY A 337 -44.04 3.95 -6.98
N SER A 338 -44.02 5.27 -7.15
CA SER A 338 -45.14 5.99 -7.77
C SER A 338 -45.23 5.71 -9.27
N LEU A 339 -46.36 6.08 -9.89
CA LEU A 339 -46.55 5.91 -11.34
C LEU A 339 -45.58 6.77 -12.19
N SER A 340 -44.82 7.69 -11.59
CA SER A 340 -43.80 8.53 -12.24
C SER A 340 -42.36 8.13 -11.91
N GLU A 341 -42.17 7.04 -11.18
CA GLU A 341 -40.86 6.50 -10.80
C GLU A 341 -40.54 5.22 -11.57
N VAL A 342 -39.26 5.03 -11.89
CA VAL A 342 -38.71 3.75 -12.33
C VAL A 342 -38.14 3.07 -11.09
N LYS A 343 -38.62 1.86 -10.78
CA LYS A 343 -37.95 0.95 -9.85
C LYS A 343 -36.66 0.49 -10.50
N ALA A 344 -35.55 0.56 -9.80
CA ALA A 344 -34.27 0.07 -10.29
C ALA A 344 -33.40 -0.37 -9.11
N GLY A 345 -32.29 -1.04 -9.40
CA GLY A 345 -31.21 -1.19 -8.45
C GLY A 345 -29.86 -1.29 -9.13
N LEU A 346 -28.82 -1.17 -8.33
CA LEU A 346 -27.44 -1.36 -8.74
C LEU A 346 -26.91 -2.63 -8.07
N MET A 347 -26.08 -3.35 -8.81
CA MET A 347 -25.33 -4.49 -8.32
C MET A 347 -23.87 -4.09 -8.17
N PHE A 348 -23.28 -4.47 -7.04
CA PHE A 348 -21.87 -4.23 -6.74
C PHE A 348 -21.21 -5.53 -6.29
N ASP A 349 -19.91 -5.62 -6.52
CA ASP A 349 -19.03 -6.60 -5.88
C ASP A 349 -18.44 -6.01 -4.59
N ASP A 350 -17.66 -6.81 -3.87
CA ASP A 350 -16.82 -6.35 -2.77
C ASP A 350 -15.77 -5.33 -3.28
N ILE A 351 -15.75 -4.14 -2.68
CA ILE A 351 -14.80 -3.05 -2.95
C ILE A 351 -13.67 -3.09 -1.93
N ASN A 352 -12.45 -2.71 -2.29
CA ASN A 352 -11.35 -2.51 -1.33
C ASN A 352 -10.86 -1.06 -1.29
N MET A 353 -10.08 -0.71 -0.25
CA MET A 353 -9.56 0.65 -0.08
C MET A 353 -8.64 1.11 -1.21
N GLU A 354 -7.91 0.19 -1.86
CA GLU A 354 -7.08 0.53 -3.03
C GLU A 354 -7.90 1.01 -4.23
N GLN A 355 -9.03 0.36 -4.51
CA GLN A 355 -9.98 0.79 -5.54
C GLN A 355 -10.63 2.14 -5.21
N LEU A 356 -10.77 2.49 -3.92
CA LEU A 356 -11.24 3.80 -3.49
C LEU A 356 -10.16 4.88 -3.60
N MET A 357 -8.89 4.56 -3.33
CA MET A 357 -7.78 5.52 -3.49
C MET A 357 -7.55 5.90 -4.96
N ASP A 358 -7.78 4.95 -5.86
CA ASP A 358 -7.73 5.12 -7.31
C ASP A 358 -9.15 5.29 -7.92
N PHE A 359 -10.09 5.92 -7.18
CA PHE A 359 -11.52 5.99 -7.55
C PHE A 359 -11.72 6.40 -9.01
N ASN A 360 -12.38 5.54 -9.77
CA ASN A 360 -12.89 5.85 -11.10
C ASN A 360 -14.34 5.37 -11.18
N LEU A 361 -15.26 6.24 -11.61
CA LEU A 361 -16.67 5.86 -11.72
C LEU A 361 -16.86 4.73 -12.75
N ASP A 362 -16.04 4.70 -13.80
CA ASP A 362 -16.04 3.67 -14.84
C ASP A 362 -15.43 2.32 -14.38
N SER A 363 -14.79 2.25 -13.21
CA SER A 363 -14.35 0.97 -12.62
C SER A 363 -15.38 0.39 -11.63
N ILE A 364 -16.32 1.22 -11.16
CA ILE A 364 -17.41 0.84 -10.25
C ILE A 364 -18.70 0.51 -11.04
N LEU A 365 -18.90 1.16 -12.18
CA LEU A 365 -19.94 0.84 -13.14
C LEU A 365 -19.41 -0.16 -14.17
N ALA A 366 -20.20 -1.18 -14.51
CA ALA A 366 -19.83 -2.10 -15.58
C ALA A 366 -19.99 -1.44 -16.96
N ASP A 367 -19.33 -2.02 -17.97
CA ASP A 367 -19.45 -1.64 -19.39
C ASP A 367 -20.91 -1.32 -19.78
N SER A 368 -21.10 -0.30 -20.61
CA SER A 368 -22.44 0.10 -21.05
C SER A 368 -23.04 -0.91 -22.01
N ILE A 369 -24.27 -1.37 -21.79
CA ILE A 369 -25.02 -2.13 -22.79
C ILE A 369 -26.13 -1.29 -23.40
N CYS A 370 -26.56 -1.70 -24.59
CA CYS A 370 -27.66 -1.03 -25.28
C CYS A 370 -29.00 -1.56 -24.77
N TYR A 371 -29.78 -0.70 -24.10
CA TYR A 371 -31.03 -1.11 -23.46
C TYR A 371 -32.27 -0.64 -24.23
N ASN A 372 -33.03 -1.60 -24.77
CA ASN A 372 -34.36 -1.35 -25.33
C ASN A 372 -35.41 -1.28 -24.22
N ALA A 373 -35.69 -0.07 -23.72
CA ALA A 373 -36.69 0.14 -22.69
C ALA A 373 -38.11 -0.25 -23.14
N ASN A 374 -38.47 0.00 -24.40
CA ASN A 374 -39.66 -0.50 -25.10
C ASN A 374 -39.62 -0.12 -26.60
N SER A 375 -40.67 -0.47 -27.34
CA SER A 375 -40.82 -0.19 -28.78
C SER A 375 -41.11 1.27 -29.17
N TRP A 376 -41.19 2.20 -28.22
CA TRP A 376 -41.56 3.61 -28.44
C TRP A 376 -40.48 4.60 -28.02
N LEU A 377 -39.52 4.17 -27.19
CA LEU A 377 -38.32 4.91 -26.84
C LEU A 377 -37.17 4.44 -27.75
N SER A 378 -36.23 5.33 -28.05
CA SER A 378 -34.94 4.93 -28.61
C SER A 378 -34.18 4.07 -27.62
N ASP A 379 -33.36 3.15 -28.12
CA ASP A 379 -32.39 2.48 -27.27
C ASP A 379 -31.39 3.50 -26.71
N PHE A 380 -30.91 3.28 -25.49
CA PHE A 380 -29.92 4.15 -24.85
C PHE A 380 -28.88 3.32 -24.08
N PRO A 381 -27.65 3.83 -23.91
CA PRO A 381 -26.60 3.17 -23.15
C PRO A 381 -26.94 3.14 -21.64
N LEU A 382 -26.71 1.99 -21.00
CA LEU A 382 -26.92 1.79 -19.57
C LEU A 382 -25.87 0.80 -19.02
N SER A 383 -25.21 1.13 -17.91
CA SER A 383 -24.18 0.28 -17.27
C SER A 383 -24.70 -1.14 -16.98
N ASP A 384 -23.87 -2.16 -17.23
CA ASP A 384 -24.40 -3.53 -17.18
C ASP A 384 -24.72 -4.04 -15.76
N ASN A 385 -24.20 -3.40 -14.71
CA ASN A 385 -24.52 -3.73 -13.33
C ASN A 385 -25.83 -3.10 -12.81
N ILE A 386 -26.53 -2.29 -13.62
CA ILE A 386 -27.88 -1.80 -13.29
C ILE A 386 -28.93 -2.88 -13.58
N TYR A 387 -29.91 -3.04 -12.69
CA TYR A 387 -31.08 -3.89 -12.85
C TYR A 387 -32.37 -3.06 -12.94
N ILE A 388 -33.21 -3.36 -13.93
CA ILE A 388 -34.55 -2.76 -14.10
C ILE A 388 -35.57 -3.90 -14.23
N PRO A 389 -36.52 -4.07 -13.28
CA PRO A 389 -37.59 -5.04 -13.42
C PRO A 389 -38.58 -4.60 -14.50
N GLN A 390 -39.26 -5.56 -15.11
CA GLN A 390 -40.40 -5.25 -15.99
C GLN A 390 -41.51 -4.54 -15.20
N GLN A 391 -41.93 -3.35 -15.63
CA GLN A 391 -42.84 -2.51 -14.87
C GLN A 391 -43.70 -1.59 -15.76
N TRP A 392 -44.64 -0.87 -15.14
CA TRP A 392 -45.43 0.18 -15.78
C TRP A 392 -45.11 1.53 -15.13
N VAL A 393 -44.77 2.51 -15.97
CA VAL A 393 -44.51 3.90 -15.59
C VAL A 393 -45.55 4.74 -16.32
N GLY A 394 -46.54 5.24 -15.60
CA GLY A 394 -47.73 5.87 -16.16
C GLY A 394 -48.47 4.90 -17.11
N ALA A 395 -48.51 5.27 -18.39
CA ALA A 395 -49.10 4.45 -19.46
C ALA A 395 -48.07 3.67 -20.30
N ILE A 396 -46.78 3.71 -19.92
CA ILE A 396 -45.67 3.11 -20.66
C ILE A 396 -45.23 1.83 -19.94
N ARG A 397 -45.10 0.72 -20.68
CA ARG A 397 -44.47 -0.50 -20.17
C ARG A 397 -42.96 -0.41 -20.39
N VAL A 398 -42.19 -0.76 -19.37
CA VAL A 398 -40.72 -0.82 -19.39
C VAL A 398 -40.31 -2.29 -19.35
N ASN A 399 -39.42 -2.69 -20.25
CA ASN A 399 -38.88 -4.05 -20.37
C ASN A 399 -37.96 -4.42 -19.20
N GLU A 400 -37.80 -5.70 -18.90
CA GLU A 400 -36.80 -6.14 -17.92
C GLU A 400 -35.37 -5.99 -18.47
N LYS A 401 -34.46 -5.52 -17.63
CA LYS A 401 -33.01 -5.53 -17.85
C LYS A 401 -32.37 -6.24 -16.66
N LYS A 402 -31.82 -7.43 -16.90
CA LYS A 402 -30.97 -8.13 -15.94
C LYS A 402 -29.66 -7.38 -15.71
N TYR A 403 -29.09 -7.49 -14.51
CA TYR A 403 -27.71 -7.06 -14.30
C TYR A 403 -26.73 -8.13 -14.82
N THR A 404 -25.51 -7.70 -15.12
CA THR A 404 -24.30 -8.52 -15.19
C THR A 404 -23.29 -7.96 -14.19
N SER A 405 -22.59 -8.83 -13.48
CA SER A 405 -21.48 -8.43 -12.61
C SER A 405 -20.32 -7.85 -13.43
N ILE A 406 -19.48 -7.04 -12.79
CA ILE A 406 -18.10 -6.88 -13.26
C ILE A 406 -17.40 -8.27 -13.28
N PRO A 407 -16.34 -8.47 -14.07
CA PRO A 407 -15.60 -9.75 -14.09
C PRO A 407 -14.98 -10.04 -12.72
N LEU A 408 -15.48 -11.07 -12.04
CA LEU A 408 -15.06 -11.45 -10.69
C LEU A 408 -13.86 -12.40 -10.78
N GLY A 409 -12.79 -12.16 -10.02
CA GLY A 409 -11.68 -13.12 -9.93
C GLY A 409 -12.09 -14.42 -9.19
N HIS A 410 -11.37 -15.51 -9.39
CA HIS A 410 -11.55 -16.72 -8.55
C HIS A 410 -11.42 -16.39 -7.05
N GLY A 411 -12.36 -16.88 -6.23
CA GLY A 411 -12.42 -16.58 -4.79
C GLY A 411 -13.84 -16.49 -4.25
N ALA A 412 -13.98 -16.11 -2.99
CA ALA A 412 -15.27 -15.84 -2.35
C ALA A 412 -15.60 -14.35 -2.45
N HIS A 413 -16.83 -14.04 -2.87
CA HIS A 413 -17.32 -12.67 -3.12
C HIS A 413 -18.72 -12.49 -2.58
N ASN A 414 -19.07 -11.28 -2.15
CA ASN A 414 -20.42 -10.92 -1.74
C ASN A 414 -21.10 -10.03 -2.78
N LEU A 415 -21.94 -10.63 -3.63
CA LEU A 415 -22.70 -9.87 -4.61
C LEU A 415 -23.79 -9.05 -3.92
N LEU A 416 -23.58 -7.75 -3.84
CA LEU A 416 -24.46 -6.79 -3.20
C LEU A 416 -25.48 -6.26 -4.21
N GLY A 417 -26.74 -6.19 -3.80
CA GLY A 417 -27.78 -5.46 -4.51
C GLY A 417 -28.28 -4.32 -3.65
N ILE A 418 -28.30 -3.11 -4.19
CA ILE A 418 -28.99 -1.95 -3.59
C ILE A 418 -30.13 -1.51 -4.50
N GLY A 419 -31.30 -1.24 -3.94
CA GLY A 419 -32.54 -1.05 -4.69
C GLY A 419 -33.33 0.16 -4.23
N GLY A 420 -33.95 0.84 -5.20
CA GLY A 420 -34.56 2.14 -5.00
C GLY A 420 -35.51 2.53 -6.13
N ASN A 421 -35.90 3.80 -6.09
CA ASN A 421 -36.70 4.44 -7.13
C ASN A 421 -35.93 5.64 -7.69
N VAL A 422 -36.00 5.88 -8.99
CA VAL A 422 -35.47 7.06 -9.66
C VAL A 422 -36.58 7.71 -10.50
N SER A 423 -36.56 9.03 -10.68
CA SER A 423 -37.60 9.70 -11.47
C SER A 423 -37.55 9.26 -12.94
N ALA A 424 -38.70 9.03 -13.56
CA ALA A 424 -38.74 8.63 -14.96
C ALA A 424 -38.18 9.69 -15.93
N ALA A 425 -38.24 10.97 -15.55
CA ALA A 425 -37.63 12.06 -16.33
C ALA A 425 -36.09 11.97 -16.27
N THR A 426 -35.54 11.71 -15.09
CA THR A 426 -34.09 11.54 -14.86
C THR A 426 -33.53 10.41 -15.73
N VAL A 427 -34.22 9.28 -15.84
CA VAL A 427 -33.81 8.14 -16.68
C VAL A 427 -33.92 8.44 -18.18
N GLN A 428 -34.79 9.37 -18.60
CA GLN A 428 -35.05 9.65 -20.03
C GLN A 428 -34.14 10.72 -20.63
N SER A 429 -33.60 11.63 -19.82
CA SER A 429 -32.81 12.78 -20.32
C SER A 429 -31.61 13.16 -19.45
N GLY A 430 -31.35 12.43 -18.36
CA GLY A 430 -30.21 12.67 -17.48
C GLY A 430 -28.97 11.88 -17.87
N SER A 431 -27.82 12.38 -17.43
CA SER A 431 -26.56 11.62 -17.37
C SER A 431 -26.62 10.50 -16.33
N ILE A 432 -25.59 9.65 -16.29
CA ILE A 432 -25.43 8.67 -15.22
C ILE A 432 -25.28 9.34 -13.84
N LEU A 433 -24.70 10.55 -13.78
CA LEU A 433 -24.60 11.35 -12.56
C LEU A 433 -25.98 11.81 -12.09
N ASP A 434 -26.83 12.31 -12.99
CA ASP A 434 -28.22 12.66 -12.68
C ASP A 434 -29.01 11.45 -12.17
N MET A 435 -28.78 10.27 -12.77
CA MET A 435 -29.40 9.02 -12.33
C MET A 435 -28.96 8.59 -10.93
N LEU A 436 -27.68 8.74 -10.59
CA LEU A 436 -27.14 8.43 -9.26
C LEU A 436 -27.60 9.45 -8.21
N ALA A 437 -27.54 10.75 -8.51
CA ALA A 437 -28.02 11.83 -7.64
C ALA A 437 -29.54 11.73 -7.38
N GLY A 438 -30.31 11.33 -8.41
CA GLY A 438 -31.76 11.13 -8.32
C GLY A 438 -32.20 9.78 -7.73
N PHE A 439 -31.28 8.94 -7.26
CA PHE A 439 -31.59 7.58 -6.83
C PHE A 439 -32.01 7.49 -5.36
N ALA A 440 -33.30 7.28 -5.10
CA ALA A 440 -33.81 7.06 -3.76
C ALA A 440 -33.63 5.60 -3.34
N PHE A 441 -32.45 5.24 -2.83
CA PHE A 441 -32.17 3.94 -2.23
C PHE A 441 -33.08 3.66 -1.03
N LYS A 442 -33.67 2.46 -0.96
CA LYS A 442 -34.65 2.07 0.08
C LYS A 442 -34.44 0.68 0.63
N LYS A 443 -33.77 -0.20 -0.12
CA LYS A 443 -33.51 -1.58 0.28
C LYS A 443 -32.14 -2.05 -0.16
N ILE A 444 -31.63 -3.05 0.54
CA ILE A 444 -30.35 -3.68 0.26
C ILE A 444 -30.45 -5.20 0.49
N GLY A 445 -29.56 -5.95 -0.13
CA GLY A 445 -29.43 -7.39 0.04
C GLY A 445 -28.08 -7.87 -0.45
N VAL A 446 -27.66 -9.05 0.01
CA VAL A 446 -26.36 -9.63 -0.33
C VAL A 446 -26.51 -11.10 -0.69
N LYS A 447 -25.66 -11.59 -1.59
CA LYS A 447 -25.55 -13.00 -1.93
C LYS A 447 -24.09 -13.40 -2.09
N SER A 448 -23.56 -14.14 -1.11
CA SER A 448 -22.26 -14.78 -1.22
C SER A 448 -22.21 -15.76 -2.41
N GLN A 449 -21.11 -15.70 -3.16
CA GLN A 449 -20.75 -16.56 -4.28
C GLN A 449 -19.29 -17.01 -4.15
N VAL A 450 -18.97 -18.15 -4.75
CA VAL A 450 -17.58 -18.62 -4.88
C VAL A 450 -17.32 -18.86 -6.36
N VAL A 451 -16.38 -18.11 -6.91
CA VAL A 451 -16.04 -18.06 -8.33
C VAL A 451 -14.96 -19.08 -8.64
N GLY A 452 -15.08 -19.80 -9.76
CA GLY A 452 -14.10 -20.78 -10.19
C GLY A 452 -14.20 -22.18 -9.55
N VAL A 453 -15.21 -22.43 -8.70
CA VAL A 453 -15.57 -23.80 -8.30
C VAL A 453 -16.62 -24.35 -9.25
N SER A 454 -16.41 -25.56 -9.77
CA SER A 454 -17.29 -26.24 -10.73
C SER A 454 -18.59 -26.79 -10.11
N SER A 455 -19.18 -26.05 -9.15
CA SER A 455 -20.53 -26.31 -8.66
C SER A 455 -21.54 -25.99 -9.76
N GLY A 456 -22.33 -26.99 -10.18
CA GLY A 456 -23.24 -26.91 -11.35
C GLY A 456 -24.46 -25.97 -11.24
N GLY A 457 -24.37 -24.88 -10.49
CA GLY A 457 -25.26 -23.73 -10.62
C GLY A 457 -24.69 -22.78 -11.68
N GLY A 458 -25.44 -22.52 -12.75
CA GLY A 458 -24.98 -21.60 -13.80
C GLY A 458 -24.90 -20.14 -13.33
N ASN A 459 -24.27 -19.30 -14.15
CA ASN A 459 -23.97 -17.88 -13.93
C ASN A 459 -25.21 -16.94 -13.89
N ASN A 460 -26.35 -17.42 -13.37
CA ASN A 460 -27.55 -16.64 -13.12
C ASN A 460 -27.85 -16.63 -11.61
N VAL A 461 -27.39 -15.58 -10.93
CA VAL A 461 -27.56 -15.35 -9.50
C VAL A 461 -28.66 -14.31 -9.30
N ASN A 462 -29.60 -14.53 -8.38
CA ASN A 462 -30.56 -13.50 -8.00
C ASN A 462 -30.26 -13.03 -6.57
N VAL A 463 -30.19 -11.72 -6.35
CA VAL A 463 -30.03 -11.13 -5.01
C VAL A 463 -31.41 -10.73 -4.48
N GLY A 464 -31.72 -11.13 -3.25
CA GLY A 464 -32.97 -10.76 -2.58
C GLY A 464 -32.75 -9.54 -1.70
N LEU A 465 -33.49 -8.45 -1.97
CA LEU A 465 -33.44 -7.21 -1.18
C LEU A 465 -34.31 -7.35 0.08
N SER A 466 -33.76 -8.02 1.09
CA SER A 466 -34.44 -8.33 2.36
C SER A 466 -34.48 -7.14 3.32
N GLU A 467 -33.39 -6.37 3.41
CA GLU A 467 -33.25 -5.33 4.41
C GLU A 467 -33.72 -3.96 3.93
N SER A 468 -34.24 -3.16 4.86
CA SER A 468 -34.62 -1.77 4.63
C SER A 468 -33.46 -0.85 4.95
N LEU A 469 -33.25 0.16 4.10
CA LEU A 469 -32.28 1.22 4.35
C LEU A 469 -32.93 2.36 5.13
N ALA A 470 -32.21 2.88 6.13
CA ALA A 470 -32.59 4.06 6.89
C ALA A 470 -31.92 5.29 6.27
N ALA A 471 -32.72 6.22 5.72
CA ALA A 471 -32.23 7.51 5.23
C ALA A 471 -32.04 8.46 6.42
N ASN A 472 -30.88 8.33 7.10
CA ASN A 472 -30.60 8.93 8.40
C ASN A 472 -29.25 9.66 8.48
N VAL A 473 -28.47 9.65 7.40
CA VAL A 473 -27.19 10.39 7.33
C VAL A 473 -27.36 11.68 6.52
N THR A 474 -26.82 12.75 7.07
CA THR A 474 -26.49 13.98 6.36
C THR A 474 -24.97 14.01 6.18
N CYS A 475 -24.51 14.35 4.98
CA CYS A 475 -23.10 14.54 4.65
C CYS A 475 -22.90 15.99 4.23
N SER A 476 -22.03 16.69 4.95
CA SER A 476 -21.72 18.10 4.72
C SER A 476 -20.22 18.30 4.69
N GLY A 477 -19.75 19.43 4.17
CA GLY A 477 -18.32 19.70 4.11
C GLY A 477 -17.98 21.02 3.43
N SER A 478 -16.70 21.32 3.42
CA SER A 478 -16.10 22.50 2.81
C SER A 478 -14.67 22.22 2.32
N GLY A 479 -14.13 23.08 1.46
CA GLY A 479 -12.76 22.95 0.96
C GLY A 479 -12.57 21.90 -0.13
N ALA A 480 -13.63 21.25 -0.61
CA ALA A 480 -13.56 20.45 -1.83
C ALA A 480 -13.08 21.32 -3.02
N PRO A 481 -12.37 20.75 -4.02
CA PRO A 481 -11.99 21.48 -5.23
C PRO A 481 -13.21 22.13 -5.90
N ALA A 482 -13.10 23.43 -6.23
CA ALA A 482 -14.19 24.17 -6.85
C ALA A 482 -14.56 23.60 -8.22
N ASP A 483 -15.84 23.62 -8.56
CA ASP A 483 -16.43 23.07 -9.79
C ASP A 483 -16.32 21.52 -9.92
N SER A 484 -15.84 20.83 -8.87
CA SER A 484 -15.80 19.36 -8.83
C SER A 484 -17.15 18.75 -8.44
N ASN A 485 -17.32 17.45 -8.65
CA ASN A 485 -18.48 16.70 -8.20
C ASN A 485 -18.15 15.98 -6.89
N VAL A 486 -18.96 16.16 -5.85
CA VAL A 486 -18.74 15.56 -4.52
C VAL A 486 -19.68 14.38 -4.28
N PHE A 487 -19.11 13.21 -4.02
CA PHE A 487 -19.79 11.96 -3.76
C PHE A 487 -19.63 11.63 -2.28
N CYS A 488 -20.73 11.59 -1.53
CA CYS A 488 -20.74 11.06 -0.18
C CYS A 488 -21.23 9.61 -0.20
N MET A 489 -20.41 8.71 0.35
CA MET A 489 -20.67 7.28 0.41
C MET A 489 -20.71 6.80 1.86
N MET A 490 -21.80 6.12 2.22
CA MET A 490 -21.85 5.27 3.40
C MET A 490 -21.49 3.85 2.98
N MET A 491 -20.48 3.29 3.65
CA MET A 491 -19.95 1.96 3.35
C MET A 491 -19.97 1.09 4.60
N GLY A 492 -20.13 -0.22 4.40
CA GLY A 492 -19.93 -1.21 5.45
C GLY A 492 -18.69 -2.03 5.17
N ASP A 493 -18.00 -2.45 6.22
CA ASP A 493 -16.90 -3.43 6.17
C ASP A 493 -17.43 -4.79 6.64
N TRP A 494 -17.22 -5.86 5.86
CA TRP A 494 -17.65 -7.22 6.17
C TRP A 494 -16.77 -7.95 7.20
N ASP A 495 -15.47 -7.65 7.22
CA ASP A 495 -14.47 -8.56 7.76
C ASP A 495 -13.78 -8.01 9.02
N SER A 496 -13.67 -6.68 9.18
CA SER A 496 -12.83 -6.07 10.22
C SER A 496 -13.33 -6.28 11.66
N ALA A 497 -14.63 -6.20 11.94
CA ALA A 497 -15.14 -6.54 13.29
C ALA A 497 -14.91 -8.01 13.68
N ALA A 498 -14.79 -8.90 12.69
CA ALA A 498 -14.57 -10.33 12.91
C ALA A 498 -13.08 -10.71 12.93
N ASN A 499 -12.19 -9.83 12.48
CA ASN A 499 -10.76 -10.08 12.33
C ASN A 499 -9.93 -8.98 13.01
N PRO A 500 -9.38 -9.22 14.22
CA PRO A 500 -8.61 -8.21 14.97
C PRO A 500 -7.27 -7.82 14.32
N ALA A 501 -6.91 -8.40 13.18
CA ALA A 501 -5.75 -8.01 12.37
C ALA A 501 -6.10 -6.98 11.26
N LEU A 502 -7.37 -6.60 11.10
CA LEU A 502 -7.83 -5.58 10.17
C LEU A 502 -8.37 -4.37 10.93
N ALA A 503 -8.07 -3.16 10.47
CA ALA A 503 -8.75 -1.95 10.95
C ALA A 503 -10.06 -1.72 10.17
N PRO A 504 -11.04 -0.99 10.74
CA PRO A 504 -12.28 -0.67 10.02
C PRO A 504 -11.98 -0.01 8.67
N GLY A 505 -12.50 -0.56 7.59
CA GLY A 505 -12.23 -0.11 6.22
C GLY A 505 -11.07 -0.82 5.50
N GLU A 506 -10.52 -1.91 6.05
CA GLU A 506 -9.56 -2.79 5.37
C GLU A 506 -10.12 -4.13 4.89
N GLY A 507 -11.26 -4.55 5.44
CA GLY A 507 -11.96 -5.72 4.94
C GLY A 507 -12.58 -5.45 3.57
N ARG A 508 -13.39 -6.41 3.12
CA ARG A 508 -14.21 -6.20 1.92
C ARG A 508 -15.32 -5.20 2.24
N LEU A 509 -15.37 -4.13 1.46
CA LEU A 509 -16.25 -3.00 1.65
C LEU A 509 -17.45 -3.09 0.71
N PHE A 510 -18.60 -2.59 1.15
CA PHE A 510 -19.81 -2.55 0.33
C PHE A 510 -20.55 -1.22 0.50
N LEU A 511 -21.21 -0.76 -0.56
CA LEU A 511 -21.94 0.51 -0.57
C LEU A 511 -23.34 0.34 0.04
N MET A 512 -23.63 1.02 1.16
CA MET A 512 -24.96 1.03 1.77
C MET A 512 -25.79 2.29 1.48
N GLY A 513 -25.13 3.37 1.04
CA GLY A 513 -25.79 4.59 0.60
C GLY A 513 -24.84 5.51 -0.16
N LEU A 514 -25.37 6.24 -1.15
CA LEU A 514 -24.63 7.20 -1.97
C LEU A 514 -25.48 8.47 -2.14
N GLY A 515 -24.82 9.63 -2.12
CA GLY A 515 -25.36 10.90 -2.58
C GLY A 515 -24.31 11.66 -3.40
N VAL A 516 -24.75 12.51 -4.32
CA VAL A 516 -23.87 13.27 -5.22
C VAL A 516 -24.32 14.74 -5.23
N GLU A 517 -23.39 15.65 -4.96
CA GLU A 517 -23.54 17.10 -5.17
C GLU A 517 -22.71 17.46 -6.41
N PRO A 518 -23.35 17.71 -7.56
CA PRO A 518 -22.63 18.09 -8.77
C PRO A 518 -22.16 19.55 -8.71
N GLU A 519 -21.04 19.85 -9.37
CA GLU A 519 -20.52 21.22 -9.60
C GLU A 519 -20.46 22.09 -8.33
N VAL A 520 -19.73 21.65 -7.28
CA VAL A 520 -19.66 22.41 -6.03
C VAL A 520 -19.01 23.78 -6.23
N GLY A 521 -19.71 24.84 -5.83
CA GLY A 521 -19.26 26.21 -6.06
C GLY A 521 -17.99 26.59 -5.29
N ALA A 522 -17.49 27.81 -5.55
CA ALA A 522 -16.30 28.36 -4.89
C ALA A 522 -16.34 28.22 -3.36
N GLY A 523 -15.29 27.61 -2.79
CA GLY A 523 -15.22 27.22 -1.38
C GLY A 523 -15.58 25.75 -1.10
N GLY A 524 -16.04 25.01 -2.12
CA GLY A 524 -16.22 23.55 -2.06
C GLY A 524 -17.26 23.10 -1.04
N THR A 525 -18.29 23.91 -0.80
CA THR A 525 -19.30 23.63 0.22
C THR A 525 -20.44 22.78 -0.32
N PHE A 526 -20.80 21.72 0.39
CA PHE A 526 -21.90 20.81 0.03
C PHE A 526 -22.68 20.36 1.27
N ALA A 527 -23.94 19.95 1.07
CA ALA A 527 -24.84 19.52 2.13
C ALA A 527 -25.88 18.50 1.62
N LEU A 528 -25.43 17.27 1.42
CA LEU A 528 -26.26 16.14 1.01
C LEU A 528 -27.02 15.55 2.20
N SER A 529 -28.29 15.22 2.01
CA SER A 529 -29.15 14.65 3.05
C SER A 529 -29.84 13.38 2.56
N ASN A 530 -30.37 12.58 3.48
CA ASN A 530 -31.02 11.30 3.21
C ASN A 530 -30.07 10.20 2.70
N LEU A 531 -28.77 10.31 3.00
CA LEU A 531 -27.85 9.18 2.82
C LEU A 531 -28.30 8.02 3.70
N THR A 532 -28.09 6.82 3.18
CA THR A 532 -28.70 5.60 3.68
C THR A 532 -27.72 4.72 4.43
N THR A 533 -28.20 4.10 5.51
CA THR A 533 -27.48 3.05 6.26
C THR A 533 -28.32 1.78 6.37
N VAL A 534 -27.66 0.63 6.51
CA VAL A 534 -28.30 -0.64 6.86
C VAL A 534 -28.06 -0.95 8.34
N ALA A 535 -28.99 -1.64 8.99
CA ALA A 535 -28.77 -2.10 10.37
C ALA A 535 -27.85 -3.32 10.41
N ALA A 536 -26.86 -3.33 11.31
CA ALA A 536 -25.91 -4.42 11.52
C ALA A 536 -26.57 -5.68 12.10
N SER A 537 -27.38 -6.34 11.28
CA SER A 537 -28.29 -7.42 11.66
C SER A 537 -28.62 -8.32 10.47
N GLY A 538 -29.13 -9.52 10.74
CA GLY A 538 -29.47 -10.48 9.67
C GLY A 538 -28.21 -10.82 8.85
N PRO A 539 -28.24 -10.66 7.51
CA PRO A 539 -27.08 -10.91 6.66
C PRO A 539 -25.98 -9.83 6.78
N PHE A 540 -26.25 -8.71 7.48
CA PHE A 540 -25.29 -7.64 7.77
C PHE A 540 -24.87 -7.63 9.26
N ALA A 541 -25.03 -8.74 9.98
CA ALA A 541 -24.59 -8.83 11.36
C ALA A 541 -23.05 -8.73 11.45
N GLY A 542 -22.54 -7.85 12.32
CA GLY A 542 -21.10 -7.68 12.53
C GLY A 542 -20.40 -6.79 11.50
N ILE A 543 -21.11 -5.96 10.73
CA ILE A 543 -20.46 -4.95 9.89
C ILE A 543 -19.91 -3.78 10.72
N GLU A 544 -18.83 -3.18 10.25
CA GLU A 544 -18.38 -1.85 10.73
C GLU A 544 -18.80 -0.76 9.76
N TYR A 545 -18.96 0.47 10.24
CA TYR A 545 -19.48 1.59 9.47
C TYR A 545 -18.37 2.57 9.08
N LEU A 546 -18.17 2.72 7.78
CA LEU A 546 -17.24 3.65 7.17
C LEU A 546 -18.03 4.74 6.42
N ALA A 547 -17.50 5.96 6.41
CA ALA A 547 -17.96 6.97 5.46
C ALA A 547 -16.80 7.54 4.67
N VAL A 548 -17.04 7.75 3.38
CA VAL A 548 -16.07 8.29 2.43
C VAL A 548 -16.71 9.47 1.73
N SER A 549 -15.98 10.57 1.57
CA SER A 549 -16.37 11.65 0.66
C SER A 549 -15.30 11.81 -0.41
N VAL A 550 -15.71 11.88 -1.68
CA VAL A 550 -14.82 11.94 -2.86
C VAL A 550 -15.22 13.13 -3.71
N ALA A 551 -14.30 14.06 -3.94
CA ALA A 551 -14.44 15.20 -4.82
C ALA A 551 -13.61 14.96 -6.10
N SER A 552 -14.23 15.01 -7.29
CA SER A 552 -13.53 14.69 -8.54
C SER A 552 -14.12 15.36 -9.79
N TYR A 553 -13.26 15.58 -10.79
CA TYR A 553 -13.62 16.11 -12.11
C TYR A 553 -13.77 14.97 -13.13
N PHE A 554 -14.96 14.35 -13.18
CA PHE A 554 -15.28 13.30 -14.16
C PHE A 554 -15.46 13.83 -15.58
N ASP A 555 -16.00 15.06 -15.70
CA ASP A 555 -16.00 15.78 -16.96
C ASP A 555 -14.68 16.57 -17.07
N ALA A 556 -13.87 16.21 -18.05
CA ALA A 556 -12.61 16.87 -18.34
C ALA A 556 -12.79 18.33 -18.80
N ASP A 557 -13.93 18.65 -19.43
CA ASP A 557 -14.26 20.01 -19.88
C ASP A 557 -14.76 20.90 -18.72
N ALA A 558 -15.16 20.30 -17.59
CA ALA A 558 -15.52 21.01 -16.35
C ALA A 558 -14.30 21.27 -15.42
N ALA A 559 -13.15 20.64 -15.68
CA ALA A 559 -11.96 20.83 -14.87
C ALA A 559 -11.35 22.24 -15.08
N PRO A 560 -10.87 22.93 -14.02
CA PRO A 560 -10.30 24.28 -14.14
C PRO A 560 -8.95 24.32 -14.90
N SER A 561 -8.30 23.17 -15.08
CA SER A 561 -7.20 22.94 -16.03
C SER A 561 -7.27 21.49 -16.54
N PRO A 562 -6.88 21.21 -17.81
CA PRO A 562 -6.64 19.84 -18.27
C PRO A 562 -5.67 19.06 -17.38
N ASP A 563 -4.75 19.74 -16.69
CA ASP A 563 -3.77 19.13 -15.80
C ASP A 563 -4.36 18.51 -14.52
N VAL A 564 -5.65 18.75 -14.22
CA VAL A 564 -6.38 18.16 -13.08
C VAL A 564 -7.67 17.44 -13.50
N ALA A 565 -7.90 17.28 -14.80
CA ALA A 565 -9.03 16.50 -15.32
C ALA A 565 -8.89 15.02 -14.91
N GLY A 566 -9.94 14.44 -14.33
CA GLY A 566 -9.88 13.10 -13.72
C GLY A 566 -9.17 13.05 -12.36
N GLY A 567 -8.77 14.20 -11.78
CA GLY A 567 -8.22 14.27 -10.43
C GLY A 567 -9.27 13.93 -9.36
N VAL A 568 -8.85 13.24 -8.31
CA VAL A 568 -9.67 12.73 -7.20
C VAL A 568 -9.08 13.20 -5.86
N SER A 569 -9.86 13.88 -5.04
CA SER A 569 -9.52 14.18 -3.64
C SER A 569 -10.58 13.59 -2.71
N LEU A 570 -10.16 12.78 -1.74
CA LEU A 570 -11.07 12.01 -0.89
C LEU A 570 -10.69 12.05 0.58
N ILE A 571 -11.70 11.83 1.42
CA ILE A 571 -11.60 11.78 2.88
C ILE A 571 -12.34 10.54 3.39
N VAL A 572 -11.72 9.82 4.32
CA VAL A 572 -12.18 8.54 4.88
C VAL A 572 -12.36 8.66 6.40
N LYS A 573 -13.52 8.24 6.93
CA LYS A 573 -13.85 8.26 8.36
C LYS A 573 -14.32 6.88 8.84
N ARG A 574 -13.51 6.27 9.72
CA ARG A 574 -13.55 4.84 10.09
C ARG A 574 -14.18 4.55 11.46
N ASP A 575 -13.94 5.40 12.46
CA ASP A 575 -14.55 5.25 13.79
C ASP A 575 -15.86 6.06 13.86
N LEU A 576 -16.88 5.55 13.18
CA LEU A 576 -18.23 6.07 13.28
C LEU A 576 -19.04 5.18 14.23
N GLY A 577 -18.99 5.50 15.54
CA GLY A 577 -19.82 4.90 16.60
C GLY A 577 -21.34 5.17 16.47
N TRP A 578 -21.84 5.26 15.24
CA TRP A 578 -23.12 5.82 14.83
C TRP A 578 -24.12 4.72 14.45
N GLY A 579 -23.61 3.54 14.06
CA GLY A 579 -24.40 2.36 13.75
C GLY A 579 -25.54 2.63 12.76
N ALA A 580 -26.66 1.96 12.97
CA ALA A 580 -27.91 2.19 12.25
C ALA A 580 -28.64 3.50 12.63
N GLY A 581 -28.06 4.35 13.49
CA GLY A 581 -28.69 5.57 14.00
C GLY A 581 -28.57 6.77 13.05
N GLY A 582 -27.47 6.85 12.29
CA GLY A 582 -27.16 7.98 11.42
C GLY A 582 -26.74 9.25 12.17
N GLY A 583 -26.82 10.41 11.51
CA GLY A 583 -26.41 11.71 12.06
C GLY A 583 -25.85 12.66 10.99
N ASN A 584 -25.07 13.68 11.40
CA ASN A 584 -24.41 14.62 10.48
C ASN A 584 -22.89 14.43 10.35
N LEU A 585 -22.44 13.83 9.25
CA LEU A 585 -21.03 13.77 8.89
C LEU A 585 -20.57 15.11 8.31
N VAL A 586 -19.36 15.52 8.71
CA VAL A 586 -18.68 16.71 8.21
C VAL A 586 -17.35 16.30 7.60
N PHE A 587 -17.07 16.71 6.37
CA PHE A 587 -15.84 16.43 5.62
C PHE A 587 -15.22 17.76 5.18
N ASP A 588 -14.31 18.26 5.99
CA ASP A 588 -13.49 19.44 5.71
C ASP A 588 -12.03 19.01 5.46
N ASP A 589 -11.16 19.93 5.04
CA ASP A 589 -9.71 19.72 4.88
C ASP A 589 -9.30 18.71 3.77
N TYR A 590 -9.99 18.74 2.62
CA TYR A 590 -9.55 18.01 1.41
C TYR A 590 -8.12 18.35 1.02
N LEU A 591 -7.36 17.33 0.62
CA LEU A 591 -6.03 17.53 0.04
C LEU A 591 -6.17 18.18 -1.34
N ALA A 592 -5.33 19.18 -1.62
CA ALA A 592 -5.31 19.88 -2.89
C ALA A 592 -4.91 18.93 -4.04
N LEU A 593 -5.63 18.98 -5.15
CA LEU A 593 -5.23 18.31 -6.40
C LEU A 593 -3.96 18.95 -6.96
N GLN A 594 -2.94 18.14 -7.22
CA GLN A 594 -1.63 18.60 -7.69
C GLN A 594 -1.57 18.60 -9.21
N THR A 595 -1.03 19.66 -9.82
CA THR A 595 -0.70 19.63 -11.25
C THR A 595 0.51 18.74 -11.47
N LEU A 596 0.46 17.93 -12.52
CA LEU A 596 1.48 16.94 -12.84
C LEU A 596 2.33 17.40 -14.02
N SER A 597 3.63 17.21 -13.93
CA SER A 597 4.59 17.55 -14.98
C SER A 597 5.70 16.51 -15.06
N ARG A 598 6.37 16.44 -16.21
CA ARG A 598 7.42 15.46 -16.49
C ARG A 598 8.52 16.10 -17.32
N ASN A 599 9.77 15.84 -16.95
CA ASN A 599 10.97 16.22 -17.69
C ASN A 599 11.88 15.00 -17.87
N GLY A 600 11.73 14.30 -19.00
CA GLY A 600 12.49 13.08 -19.28
C GLY A 600 12.12 11.90 -18.36
N GLN A 601 13.03 11.55 -17.45
CA GLN A 601 12.83 10.53 -16.41
C GLN A 601 12.37 11.12 -15.06
N THR A 602 12.35 12.45 -14.92
CA THR A 602 11.89 13.13 -13.70
C THR A 602 10.39 13.40 -13.81
N PHE A 603 9.66 13.02 -12.76
CA PHE A 603 8.23 13.14 -12.60
C PHE A 603 7.99 14.05 -11.40
N SER A 604 7.15 15.06 -11.60
CA SER A 604 7.02 16.20 -10.71
C SER A 604 5.55 16.50 -10.47
N ALA A 605 5.16 16.61 -9.20
CA ALA A 605 3.87 17.14 -8.80
C ALA A 605 4.07 18.52 -8.16
N SER A 606 3.08 19.41 -8.27
CA SER A 606 3.13 20.68 -7.56
C SER A 606 3.31 20.50 -6.03
N ALA A 607 3.75 21.56 -5.36
CA ALA A 607 3.79 21.58 -3.90
C ALA A 607 2.36 21.61 -3.33
N ALA A 608 2.10 20.84 -2.28
CA ALA A 608 0.77 20.66 -1.68
C ALA A 608 0.04 21.97 -1.33
N ASN A 609 0.78 23.05 -1.08
CA ASN A 609 0.28 24.37 -0.69
C ASN A 609 -0.21 25.25 -1.87
N ALA A 610 -0.36 24.72 -3.08
CA ALA A 610 -0.62 25.51 -4.30
C ALA A 610 -2.11 25.84 -4.59
N GLN A 611 -3.07 25.46 -3.73
CA GLN A 611 -4.50 25.81 -3.89
C GLN A 611 -4.94 26.93 -2.93
N PRO A 612 -5.55 28.04 -3.41
CA PRO A 612 -6.13 29.05 -2.54
C PRO A 612 -7.41 28.51 -1.87
N GLY A 613 -7.32 28.17 -0.58
CA GLY A 613 -8.47 27.74 0.22
C GLY A 613 -8.47 26.26 0.63
N ALA A 614 -7.43 25.49 0.30
CA ALA A 614 -7.20 24.21 0.97
C ALA A 614 -6.95 24.45 2.46
N GLY A 615 -7.62 23.66 3.31
CA GLY A 615 -7.52 23.78 4.77
C GLY A 615 -6.16 23.34 5.32
N ALA A 616 -5.97 23.49 6.64
CA ALA A 616 -4.68 23.27 7.30
C ALA A 616 -4.35 21.78 7.52
N ALA A 617 -4.58 20.95 6.50
CA ALA A 617 -4.41 19.50 6.54
C ALA A 617 -2.96 19.04 6.81
N GLY A 618 -1.97 19.93 6.79
CA GLY A 618 -0.55 19.59 6.92
C GLY A 618 0.02 18.99 5.63
N LEU A 619 1.28 18.58 5.70
CA LEU A 619 1.92 17.84 4.61
C LEU A 619 1.32 16.42 4.53
N ALA A 620 1.43 15.79 3.36
CA ALA A 620 1.16 14.37 3.22
C ALA A 620 2.21 13.56 4.00
N ASP A 621 1.84 12.36 4.43
CA ASP A 621 2.75 11.42 5.09
C ASP A 621 3.53 10.60 4.06
N VAL A 622 2.81 10.12 3.03
CA VAL A 622 3.34 9.29 1.94
C VAL A 622 2.92 9.88 0.59
N ARG A 623 3.81 9.78 -0.40
CA ARG A 623 3.46 9.90 -1.82
C ARG A 623 3.57 8.56 -2.52
N ARG A 624 2.62 8.26 -3.38
CA ARG A 624 2.60 7.07 -4.24
C ARG A 624 2.52 7.48 -5.69
N THR A 625 3.41 6.96 -6.54
CA THR A 625 3.29 7.09 -7.99
C THR A 625 3.08 5.72 -8.62
N LEU A 626 2.07 5.61 -9.49
CA LEU A 626 1.76 4.39 -10.24
C LEU A 626 1.90 4.66 -11.74
N LEU A 627 2.92 4.07 -12.38
CA LEU A 627 3.03 4.04 -13.84
C LEU A 627 2.31 2.80 -14.37
N ARG A 628 1.43 3.00 -15.36
CA ARG A 628 0.50 1.99 -15.85
C ARG A 628 0.39 2.03 -17.38
N GLN A 629 0.23 0.86 -17.98
CA GLN A 629 -0.32 0.76 -19.33
C GLN A 629 -1.84 0.93 -19.22
N ARG A 630 -2.38 1.96 -19.85
CA ARG A 630 -3.81 2.08 -20.15
C ARG A 630 -4.08 1.33 -21.46
N VAL A 631 -5.03 0.42 -21.44
CA VAL A 631 -5.44 -0.41 -22.59
C VAL A 631 -6.88 -0.08 -22.90
N ASP A 632 -7.12 0.66 -23.98
CA ASP A 632 -8.45 1.13 -24.36
C ASP A 632 -9.08 0.20 -25.42
N ARG A 633 -10.19 -0.44 -25.07
CA ARG A 633 -11.00 -1.24 -26.00
C ARG A 633 -12.21 -0.45 -26.46
N VAL A 634 -12.27 -0.12 -27.75
CA VAL A 634 -13.48 0.44 -28.36
C VAL A 634 -14.53 -0.66 -28.53
N TYR A 635 -15.77 -0.38 -28.15
CA TYR A 635 -16.93 -1.24 -28.35
C TYR A 635 -18.17 -0.38 -28.65
N ASN A 636 -19.08 -0.88 -29.50
CA ASN A 636 -20.24 -0.08 -29.93
C ASN A 636 -21.48 -0.36 -29.05
N VAL A 637 -22.14 0.71 -28.60
CA VAL A 637 -23.34 0.69 -27.75
C VAL A 637 -24.38 1.61 -28.34
N CYS A 638 -25.51 1.05 -28.79
CA CYS A 638 -26.61 1.77 -29.44
C CYS A 638 -26.21 2.59 -30.69
N GLY A 639 -25.12 2.23 -31.36
CA GLY A 639 -24.58 2.98 -32.50
C GLY A 639 -23.45 3.95 -32.13
N ASP A 640 -23.31 4.32 -30.86
CA ASP A 640 -22.22 5.14 -30.36
C ASP A 640 -21.02 4.26 -29.98
N ASP A 641 -19.81 4.72 -30.29
CA ASP A 641 -18.60 4.06 -29.81
C ASP A 641 -18.31 4.45 -28.35
N LYS A 642 -18.08 3.43 -27.52
CA LYS A 642 -17.69 3.51 -26.11
C LYS A 642 -16.30 2.91 -25.92
N ILE A 643 -15.64 3.30 -24.85
CA ILE A 643 -14.30 2.83 -24.49
C ILE A 643 -14.39 2.07 -23.16
N SER A 644 -13.79 0.89 -23.11
CA SER A 644 -13.59 0.11 -21.89
C SER A 644 -12.10 0.11 -21.61
N THR A 645 -11.69 0.65 -20.47
CA THR A 645 -10.29 0.92 -20.15
C THR A 645 -9.79 -0.04 -19.09
N THR A 646 -8.71 -0.76 -19.37
CA THR A 646 -8.01 -1.60 -18.40
C THR A 646 -6.64 -1.02 -18.09
N TYR A 647 -6.31 -0.86 -16.80
CA TYR A 647 -4.97 -0.46 -16.37
C TYR A 647 -4.14 -1.68 -15.97
N ARG A 648 -2.88 -1.72 -16.39
CA ARG A 648 -1.89 -2.72 -15.98
C ARG A 648 -0.73 -2.04 -15.26
N PRO A 649 -0.37 -2.44 -14.03
CA PRO A 649 0.76 -1.84 -13.34
C PRO A 649 2.06 -2.14 -14.08
N LEU A 650 2.92 -1.13 -14.21
CA LEU A 650 4.27 -1.25 -14.77
C LEU A 650 5.32 -0.94 -13.71
N TRP A 651 5.06 0.08 -12.89
CA TRP A 651 5.95 0.52 -11.83
C TRP A 651 5.16 1.22 -10.70
N THR A 652 5.38 0.80 -9.47
CA THR A 652 4.90 1.45 -8.24
C THR A 652 6.06 2.11 -7.51
N ILE A 653 5.95 3.38 -7.16
CA ILE A 653 6.95 4.12 -6.38
C ILE A 653 6.28 4.66 -5.11
N HIS A 654 6.92 4.49 -3.95
CA HIS A 654 6.56 5.22 -2.74
C HIS A 654 7.71 6.13 -2.30
N ALA A 655 7.36 7.30 -1.78
CA ALA A 655 8.28 8.30 -1.26
C ALA A 655 7.67 8.98 -0.03
N ARG A 656 8.48 9.65 0.78
CA ARG A 656 8.02 10.53 1.86
C ARG A 656 7.10 11.63 1.29
N GLY A 657 6.11 12.08 2.06
CA GLY A 657 5.08 12.98 1.53
C GLY A 657 5.52 14.41 1.16
N ASP A 658 6.74 14.81 1.54
CA ASP A 658 7.42 16.03 1.10
C ASP A 658 8.09 15.92 -0.29
N GLN A 659 8.39 14.71 -0.76
CA GLN A 659 9.06 14.42 -2.04
C GLN A 659 8.17 14.71 -3.26
N ALA A 660 8.14 15.98 -3.66
CA ALA A 660 7.34 16.45 -4.80
C ALA A 660 7.82 15.93 -6.17
N ASP A 661 9.12 15.64 -6.27
CA ASP A 661 9.79 15.18 -7.47
C ASP A 661 10.41 13.79 -7.24
N PHE A 662 10.39 12.93 -8.25
CA PHE A 662 11.24 11.73 -8.27
C PHE A 662 11.78 11.49 -9.67
N THR A 663 12.96 10.88 -9.79
CA THR A 663 13.52 10.44 -11.07
C THR A 663 13.51 8.92 -11.13
N LEU A 664 13.05 8.35 -12.25
CA LEU A 664 13.14 6.91 -12.47
C LEU A 664 14.62 6.50 -12.60
N PRO A 665 15.07 5.46 -11.89
CA PRO A 665 16.44 5.00 -11.99
C PRO A 665 16.75 4.40 -13.36
N THR A 666 17.98 4.56 -13.81
CA THR A 666 18.48 3.96 -15.05
C THR A 666 18.78 2.49 -14.81
N LEU A 667 17.89 1.62 -15.29
CA LEU A 667 17.95 0.18 -15.04
C LEU A 667 19.14 -0.50 -15.75
N PRO A 668 19.83 -1.45 -15.10
CA PRO A 668 20.98 -2.15 -15.68
C PRO A 668 20.65 -2.99 -16.92
N GLY A 669 21.62 -3.12 -17.83
CA GLY A 669 21.49 -3.96 -19.01
C GLY A 669 21.27 -5.44 -18.65
N GLY A 670 20.14 -6.01 -19.09
CA GLY A 670 19.75 -7.39 -18.77
C GLY A 670 18.70 -7.52 -17.65
N TRP A 671 18.27 -6.42 -17.06
CA TRP A 671 17.07 -6.41 -16.20
C TRP A 671 15.77 -6.60 -17.02
N PRO A 672 14.69 -7.14 -16.44
CA PRO A 672 13.41 -7.32 -17.13
C PRO A 672 12.86 -5.96 -17.60
N ARG A 673 12.68 -5.72 -18.90
CA ARG A 673 12.25 -4.39 -19.41
C ARG A 673 13.27 -3.27 -19.13
N ALA A 674 14.57 -3.56 -19.04
CA ALA A 674 15.60 -2.50 -18.98
C ALA A 674 15.53 -1.55 -20.20
N ALA A 675 15.18 -2.09 -21.37
CA ALA A 675 14.86 -1.29 -22.55
C ALA A 675 13.70 -0.32 -22.24
N TYR A 676 13.84 0.94 -22.65
CA TYR A 676 12.89 2.03 -22.37
C TYR A 676 12.69 2.36 -20.88
N ASN A 677 13.64 1.96 -20.01
CA ASN A 677 13.65 2.25 -18.57
C ASN A 677 12.38 1.74 -17.86
N GLY A 678 12.12 0.43 -17.94
CA GLY A 678 10.99 -0.22 -17.27
C GLY A 678 9.62 -0.01 -17.94
N LEU A 679 9.51 1.02 -18.79
CA LEU A 679 8.31 1.32 -19.57
C LEU A 679 8.13 0.32 -20.73
N LEU A 680 6.92 0.30 -21.31
CA LEU A 680 6.66 -0.46 -22.52
C LEU A 680 7.28 0.22 -23.74
N ASP A 681 7.72 -0.59 -24.71
CA ASP A 681 8.16 -0.11 -26.02
C ASP A 681 6.98 0.55 -26.78
N PRO A 682 7.01 1.87 -27.07
CA PRO A 682 5.94 2.54 -27.78
C PRO A 682 5.69 2.02 -29.20
N ALA A 683 6.67 1.33 -29.80
CA ALA A 683 6.54 0.70 -31.11
C ALA A 683 5.93 -0.72 -31.05
N ALA A 684 5.79 -1.30 -29.85
CA ALA A 684 5.16 -2.61 -29.62
C ALA A 684 3.78 -2.51 -28.93
N THR A 685 3.44 -1.36 -28.35
CA THR A 685 2.08 -1.04 -27.87
C THR A 685 1.13 -0.84 -29.04
N ALA A 686 -0.13 -1.23 -28.87
CA ALA A 686 -1.16 -0.94 -29.87
C ALA A 686 -1.45 0.57 -29.94
N GLU A 687 -2.03 1.06 -31.04
CA GLU A 687 -2.38 2.49 -31.22
C GLU A 687 -3.38 3.01 -30.17
N ASN A 688 -4.14 2.10 -29.53
CA ASN A 688 -5.06 2.40 -28.44
C ASN A 688 -4.47 2.15 -27.03
N ASP A 689 -3.21 1.72 -26.92
CA ASP A 689 -2.53 1.56 -25.64
C ASP A 689 -1.74 2.84 -25.33
N ALA A 690 -2.02 3.45 -24.18
CA ALA A 690 -1.30 4.63 -23.71
C ALA A 690 -0.47 4.32 -22.45
N LEU A 691 0.69 4.97 -22.31
CA LEU A 691 1.36 5.03 -21.02
C LEU A 691 0.73 6.15 -20.19
N THR A 692 0.38 5.82 -18.95
CA THR A 692 -0.22 6.74 -17.99
C THR A 692 0.54 6.67 -16.68
N TRP A 693 0.48 7.74 -15.90
CA TRP A 693 0.92 7.74 -14.52
C TRP A 693 -0.11 8.41 -13.64
N SER A 694 -0.23 7.97 -12.39
CA SER A 694 -0.95 8.70 -11.36
C SER A 694 -0.03 9.00 -10.19
N HIS A 695 -0.21 10.16 -9.58
CA HIS A 695 0.51 10.57 -8.38
C HIS A 695 -0.49 10.88 -7.27
N SER A 696 -0.31 10.23 -6.12
CA SER A 696 -1.23 10.25 -4.99
C SER A 696 -0.51 10.76 -3.75
N MET A 697 -1.00 11.84 -3.15
CA MET A 697 -0.63 12.29 -1.81
C MET A 697 -1.53 11.60 -0.80
N ILE A 698 -0.95 11.00 0.24
CA ILE A 698 -1.63 10.12 1.19
C ILE A 698 -1.39 10.63 2.61
N LYS A 699 -2.47 10.79 3.40
CA LYS A 699 -2.41 11.17 4.82
C LYS A 699 -2.94 10.07 5.73
N LEU A 700 -2.07 9.61 6.63
CA LEU A 700 -2.24 8.50 7.57
C LEU A 700 -2.66 8.98 8.96
N GLY A 701 -3.57 9.95 9.03
CA GLY A 701 -3.98 10.65 10.25
C GLY A 701 -4.54 9.84 11.44
N LEU A 702 -4.63 8.50 11.34
CA LEU A 702 -4.90 7.61 12.48
C LEU A 702 -3.62 7.01 13.12
N LEU A 703 -2.44 7.25 12.54
CA LEU A 703 -1.15 6.72 12.98
C LEU A 703 -0.31 7.84 13.62
N PRO A 704 -0.42 8.08 14.94
CA PRO A 704 0.37 9.11 15.61
C PRO A 704 1.85 8.73 15.63
N GLY A 705 2.73 9.67 15.26
CA GLY A 705 4.16 9.40 15.17
C GLY A 705 4.54 8.53 13.96
N PHE A 706 3.81 8.66 12.85
CA PHE A 706 4.21 8.09 11.57
C PHE A 706 5.66 8.48 11.21
N ASP A 707 6.44 7.47 10.82
CA ASP A 707 7.77 7.61 10.26
C ASP A 707 7.84 6.80 8.96
N PHE A 708 8.34 7.43 7.89
CA PHE A 708 8.53 6.80 6.60
C PHE A 708 9.62 5.74 6.65
N ASP A 709 10.64 5.92 7.51
CA ASP A 709 11.78 5.01 7.63
C ASP A 709 11.45 3.74 8.43
N THR A 710 10.29 3.69 9.11
CA THR A 710 9.74 2.48 9.77
C THR A 710 8.35 2.08 9.25
N ILE A 711 7.99 2.51 8.04
CA ILE A 711 6.64 2.29 7.47
C ILE A 711 6.35 0.81 7.21
N GLN A 712 5.14 0.35 7.54
CA GLN A 712 4.55 -0.81 6.87
C GLN A 712 3.57 -0.31 5.82
N LEU A 713 3.76 -0.61 4.53
CA LEU A 713 2.86 -0.19 3.46
C LEU A 713 1.44 -0.76 3.62
N ARG A 714 1.28 -1.88 4.35
CA ARG A 714 -0.05 -2.35 4.80
C ARG A 714 -0.76 -1.37 5.72
N GLN A 715 -0.02 -0.53 6.46
CA GLN A 715 -0.64 0.51 7.31
C GLN A 715 -1.31 1.62 6.51
N ILE A 716 -1.01 1.76 5.21
CA ILE A 716 -1.63 2.77 4.36
C ILE A 716 -3.15 2.54 4.31
N PRO A 717 -3.67 1.37 3.85
CA PRO A 717 -5.11 1.06 3.92
C PRO A 717 -5.79 1.21 5.29
N GLN A 718 -5.16 0.86 6.42
CA GLN A 718 -5.77 1.01 7.76
C GLN A 718 -5.77 2.46 8.28
N SER A 719 -4.67 3.18 8.11
CA SER A 719 -4.48 4.51 8.72
C SER A 719 -4.96 5.66 7.84
N LEU A 720 -5.35 5.37 6.60
CA LEU A 720 -5.79 6.36 5.62
C LEU A 720 -6.97 7.20 6.11
N THR A 721 -6.76 8.51 6.06
CA THR A 721 -7.79 9.54 6.31
C THR A 721 -8.03 10.43 5.10
N HIS A 722 -7.00 10.75 4.29
CA HIS A 722 -7.14 11.61 3.12
C HIS A 722 -6.25 11.14 1.97
N VAL A 723 -6.72 11.19 0.73
CA VAL A 723 -5.91 11.03 -0.49
C VAL A 723 -6.23 12.13 -1.48
N SER A 724 -5.21 12.65 -2.16
CA SER A 724 -5.38 13.39 -3.41
C SER A 724 -4.58 12.69 -4.50
N SER A 725 -5.27 12.11 -5.48
CA SER A 725 -4.71 11.44 -6.64
C SER A 725 -4.99 12.24 -7.91
N ASN A 726 -4.02 12.31 -8.80
CA ASN A 726 -4.21 12.88 -10.15
C ASN A 726 -3.49 12.01 -11.17
N ALA A 727 -3.87 12.06 -12.45
CA ALA A 727 -3.32 11.23 -13.50
C ALA A 727 -2.93 12.03 -14.76
N GLY A 728 -1.84 11.62 -15.40
CA GLY A 728 -1.34 12.19 -16.65
C GLY A 728 -1.03 11.11 -17.70
N ASN A 729 -1.08 11.50 -18.97
CA ASN A 729 -0.54 10.70 -20.08
C ASN A 729 0.98 10.96 -20.21
N LEU A 730 1.73 9.98 -20.73
CA LEU A 730 3.20 9.97 -20.79
C LEU A 730 3.82 10.15 -22.18
#